data_AF-A0A1R1AY24-F1
#
_entry.id   AF-A0A1R1AY24-F1
#
_cell.length_a   1.000
_cell.length_b   1.000
_cell.length_c   1.000
_cell.angle_alpha   90.00
_cell.angle_beta   90.00
_cell.angle_gamma   90.00
#
_symmetry.space_group_name_H-M   'P 1'
#
loop_
_entity.id
_entity.type
_entity.pdbx_description
1 polymer ?
#
loop_
_entity_poly.entity_id
_entity_poly.type
_entity_poly.pdbx_seq_one_letter_code
_entity_poly.pdbx_strand_id
1 'polypeptide(L)'
;MLDVIAIGELLIDFTPEGRSDGGNEQLECNPGGAPANVAAALARLGAKSALISKVGKDHFGSLLHNTLFSCGVDVSALSFTDEAKTTLAFVHLDDSGDRSFSFYRQPGADTLLRTEDVPLDRIGNCRALHFGSLSMTHEPARSATRAAVVKAQEAGVLLSFDPNIRFSLWESKEEAKQNILWGMKHADILKISEEELCFITGITDVEKGSLMLQQQFGIAFIVVTIGEQGCYYRVAAHEGYVPGFKVNTIDTTGAGDAFLGCLLYKILECNISLNKLDKQQIISMLTFANAGGALVTTRKGALQSMPTIDEINKIMESHKQMDERFRPGIHFSPPSHWMNDPNGLVYYEGEYHLFYQHHPFSNKWGPMHWGHAISHDLIHWQHEPIALFPDEHGAIFSGCCVVDFNNSSGLFAGTHGLTAIFTHADTCPETGQPRQRQSLAYSSDKGRTWHKYEGNPILAEPGLVDFRDPKVFWHAQSERWVMTIVAGDHVRFYGSKNLRDWSLTGEFGHEEGSHDGVWECPDLFELPIDDSGRSKWVLVISIGDNPSCPEGSRTQYFIGEFDGNTFINDNSSDHIMWLDHGRDNYAGVTWSDIPEQDGRRVIIGWMSNWKYANETPTGAWRGAMTLPRVLSLTNRDEGIVLTQMPVREIEQLRKESRNWNMITVAPDSPYMLKTKNDLLEIEADINIQSAGEVYIKMQSSGQSETSIGYDPVRQWIFIDRSKSGMTDFHPSFACKHGARLVPENGKIKLHIWLDRNAVEVYANEGLVVLTDQIFPDAPLNDLSISTESGQVVLNSLHVHELQSIHTSNNNIGQTSGRDEA
;
A
#
# COMPACT_ATOMS: atom_id res chain seq x y z
N MET A 1 24.34 -16.55 18.57
CA MET A 1 23.37 -16.16 19.61
C MET A 1 22.00 -16.65 19.17
N LEU A 2 21.25 -17.33 20.04
CA LEU A 2 19.89 -17.78 19.74
C LEU A 2 18.91 -16.63 20.02
N ASP A 3 17.87 -16.51 19.20
CA ASP A 3 16.83 -15.51 19.43
C ASP A 3 15.89 -16.00 20.54
N VAL A 4 15.35 -17.21 20.40
CA VAL A 4 14.39 -17.78 21.35
C VAL A 4 14.73 -19.21 21.71
N ILE A 5 14.66 -19.54 23.00
CA ILE A 5 14.65 -20.92 23.46
C ILE A 5 13.26 -21.22 24.01
N ALA A 6 12.62 -22.27 23.52
CA ALA A 6 11.40 -22.80 24.11
C ALA A 6 11.73 -23.99 25.01
N ILE A 7 11.02 -24.16 26.13
CA ILE A 7 11.13 -25.32 27.01
C ILE A 7 9.76 -25.88 27.34
N GLY A 8 9.61 -27.20 27.17
CA GLY A 8 8.46 -27.92 27.71
C GLY A 8 8.14 -29.21 26.98
N GLU A 9 6.86 -29.55 26.90
CA GLU A 9 6.39 -30.84 26.38
C GLU A 9 6.57 -30.99 24.87
N LEU A 10 6.84 -32.22 24.44
CA LEU A 10 6.94 -32.62 23.05
C LEU A 10 6.30 -34.00 22.89
N LEU A 11 5.31 -34.11 22.01
CA LEU A 11 4.41 -35.25 21.94
C LEU A 11 3.85 -35.48 20.53
N ILE A 12 3.24 -36.64 20.31
CA ILE A 12 2.48 -36.92 19.09
C ILE A 12 0.99 -36.78 19.39
N ASP A 13 0.31 -35.94 18.61
CA ASP A 13 -1.15 -35.85 18.56
C ASP A 13 -1.68 -36.78 17.46
N PHE A 14 -2.48 -37.77 17.86
CA PHE A 14 -3.23 -38.61 16.95
C PHE A 14 -4.62 -38.01 16.72
N THR A 15 -4.86 -37.49 15.50
CA THR A 15 -6.15 -36.90 15.12
C THR A 15 -6.94 -37.84 14.21
N PRO A 16 -8.29 -37.84 14.26
CA PRO A 16 -9.11 -38.68 13.38
C PRO A 16 -8.92 -38.30 11.90
N GLU A 17 -8.63 -39.30 11.05
CA GLU A 17 -8.46 -39.16 9.58
C GLU A 17 -9.44 -40.07 8.83
N GLY A 18 -10.65 -40.20 9.39
CA GLY A 18 -11.73 -40.98 8.79
C GLY A 18 -11.60 -42.49 9.03
N ARG A 19 -12.06 -43.28 8.05
CA ARG A 19 -12.08 -44.74 8.14
C ARG A 19 -11.49 -45.36 6.88
N SER A 20 -10.71 -46.42 7.08
CA SER A 20 -10.21 -47.28 6.00
C SER A 20 -11.34 -47.98 5.24
N ASP A 21 -11.03 -48.54 4.06
CA ASP A 21 -11.98 -49.34 3.26
C ASP A 21 -12.60 -50.51 4.04
N GLY A 22 -11.89 -51.03 5.05
CA GLY A 22 -12.37 -52.07 5.96
C GLY A 22 -13.26 -51.56 7.11
N GLY A 23 -13.55 -50.26 7.17
CA GLY A 23 -14.37 -49.62 8.20
C GLY A 23 -13.65 -49.31 9.52
N ASN A 24 -12.33 -49.56 9.61
CA ASN A 24 -11.52 -49.25 10.79
C ASN A 24 -11.21 -47.75 10.85
N GLU A 25 -11.25 -47.18 12.06
CA GLU A 25 -10.82 -45.80 12.32
C GLU A 25 -9.35 -45.60 11.97
N GLN A 26 -9.06 -44.48 11.30
CA GLN A 26 -7.72 -44.08 10.94
C GLN A 26 -7.35 -42.84 11.74
N LEU A 27 -6.10 -42.80 12.20
CA LEU A 27 -5.54 -41.69 12.94
C LEU A 27 -4.32 -41.16 12.19
N GLU A 28 -4.26 -39.85 12.04
CA GLU A 28 -3.09 -39.14 11.52
C GLU A 28 -2.11 -38.86 12.66
N CYS A 29 -0.83 -39.14 12.42
CA CYS A 29 0.25 -38.97 13.39
C CYS A 29 0.84 -37.56 13.24
N ASN A 30 0.49 -36.65 14.16
CA ASN A 30 0.92 -35.26 14.09
C ASN A 30 1.98 -34.94 15.16
N PRO A 31 3.20 -34.57 14.77
CA PRO A 31 4.18 -33.95 15.67
C PRO A 31 3.61 -32.68 16.32
N GLY A 32 3.70 -32.57 17.65
CA GLY A 32 3.09 -31.47 18.40
C GLY A 32 3.73 -31.19 19.76
N GLY A 33 3.13 -30.26 20.49
CA GLY A 33 3.62 -29.70 21.75
C GLY A 33 3.63 -28.17 21.67
N ALA A 34 3.04 -27.47 22.64
CA ALA A 34 2.83 -26.02 22.52
C ALA A 34 4.17 -25.24 22.45
N PRO A 35 5.18 -25.51 23.31
CA PRO A 35 6.48 -24.88 23.17
C PRO A 35 7.20 -25.23 21.86
N ALA A 36 6.98 -26.44 21.36
CA ALA A 36 7.56 -26.91 20.09
C ALA A 36 6.97 -26.18 18.88
N ASN A 37 5.65 -25.94 18.90
CA ASN A 37 4.93 -25.17 17.89
C ASN A 37 5.40 -23.71 17.86
N VAL A 38 5.59 -23.07 19.02
CA VAL A 38 6.17 -21.71 19.11
C VAL A 38 7.57 -21.66 18.51
N ALA A 39 8.44 -22.63 18.86
CA ALA A 39 9.79 -22.70 18.31
C ALA A 39 9.78 -22.91 16.78
N ALA A 40 8.89 -23.76 16.26
CA ALA A 40 8.72 -24.00 14.83
C ALA A 40 8.21 -22.74 14.10
N ALA A 41 7.23 -22.02 14.66
CA ALA A 41 6.75 -20.75 14.12
C ALA A 41 7.90 -19.75 13.97
N LEU A 42 8.69 -19.56 15.03
CA LEU A 42 9.84 -18.66 15.02
C LEU A 42 10.89 -19.05 13.97
N ALA A 43 11.20 -20.33 13.83
CA ALA A 43 12.15 -20.82 12.82
C ALA A 43 11.62 -20.57 11.39
N ARG A 44 10.33 -20.79 11.14
CA ARG A 44 9.69 -20.54 9.84
C ARG A 44 9.65 -19.05 9.47
N LEU A 45 9.63 -18.17 10.45
CA LEU A 45 9.76 -16.73 10.28
C LEU A 45 11.23 -16.27 10.13
N GLY A 46 12.21 -17.18 10.25
CA GLY A 46 13.63 -16.88 10.07
C GLY A 46 14.39 -16.55 11.37
N ALA A 47 13.76 -16.65 12.54
CA ALA A 47 14.46 -16.49 13.82
C ALA A 47 15.24 -17.76 14.21
N LYS A 48 16.35 -17.58 14.93
CA LYS A 48 17.17 -18.70 15.45
C LYS A 48 16.54 -19.25 16.73
N SER A 49 15.65 -20.23 16.59
CA SER A 49 14.96 -20.87 17.72
C SER A 49 15.57 -22.21 18.12
N ALA A 50 15.40 -22.59 19.39
CA ALA A 50 15.77 -23.91 19.92
C ALA A 50 14.67 -24.47 20.83
N LEU A 51 14.62 -25.79 20.98
CA LEU A 51 13.72 -26.48 21.92
C LEU A 51 14.51 -27.29 22.95
N ILE A 52 14.19 -27.09 24.23
CA ILE A 52 14.62 -27.95 25.34
C ILE A 52 13.45 -28.86 25.70
N SER A 53 13.63 -30.16 25.50
CA SER A 53 12.63 -31.17 25.85
C SER A 53 13.27 -32.55 25.99
N LYS A 54 12.45 -33.56 26.29
CA LYS A 54 12.87 -34.97 26.36
C LYS A 54 11.86 -35.87 25.67
N VAL A 55 12.35 -36.77 24.83
CA VAL A 55 11.55 -37.76 24.08
C VAL A 55 12.01 -39.17 24.36
N GLY A 56 11.15 -40.14 24.08
CA GLY A 56 11.49 -41.55 24.22
C GLY A 56 12.50 -41.95 23.14
N LYS A 57 13.38 -42.90 23.46
CA LYS A 57 14.24 -43.55 22.47
C LYS A 57 13.45 -44.57 21.67
N ASP A 58 12.49 -44.06 20.91
CA ASP A 58 11.56 -44.80 20.09
C ASP A 58 11.34 -44.12 18.73
N HIS A 59 10.48 -44.72 17.91
CA HIS A 59 10.16 -44.21 16.58
C HIS A 59 9.58 -42.79 16.64
N PHE A 60 8.68 -42.52 17.59
CA PHE A 60 8.03 -41.22 17.71
C PHE A 60 9.00 -40.13 18.19
N GLY A 61 9.93 -40.45 19.10
CA GLY A 61 10.97 -39.51 19.51
C GLY A 61 11.90 -39.14 18.35
N SER A 62 12.24 -40.11 17.51
CA SER A 62 13.03 -39.87 16.30
C SER A 62 12.25 -39.03 15.26
N LEU A 63 10.94 -39.28 15.11
CA LEU A 63 10.05 -38.51 14.24
C LEU A 63 9.97 -37.04 14.69
N LEU A 64 9.76 -36.79 15.99
CA LEU A 64 9.71 -35.45 16.56
C LEU A 64 11.01 -34.68 16.36
N HIS A 65 12.15 -35.31 16.67
CA HIS A 65 13.47 -34.74 16.44
C HIS A 65 13.66 -34.31 14.98
N ASN A 66 13.40 -35.23 14.04
CA ASN A 66 13.59 -34.97 12.61
C ASN A 66 12.63 -33.90 12.08
N THR A 67 11.40 -33.87 12.59
CA THR A 67 10.42 -32.86 12.18
C THR A 67 10.85 -31.47 12.63
N LEU A 68 11.23 -31.30 13.91
CA LEU A 68 11.75 -30.03 14.42
C LEU A 68 13.00 -29.56 13.68
N PHE A 69 13.94 -30.47 13.44
CA PHE A 69 15.15 -30.18 12.66
C PHE A 69 14.80 -29.71 11.24
N SER A 70 13.84 -30.36 10.57
CA SER A 70 13.38 -29.97 9.24
C SER A 70 12.67 -28.60 9.20
N CYS A 71 12.06 -28.19 10.31
CA CYS A 71 11.48 -26.86 10.46
C CYS A 71 12.52 -25.78 10.79
N GLY A 72 13.81 -26.13 10.92
CA GLY A 72 14.89 -25.19 11.24
C GLY A 72 15.08 -24.92 12.74
N VAL A 73 14.44 -25.70 13.61
CA VAL A 73 14.61 -25.57 15.07
C VAL A 73 15.91 -26.25 15.50
N ASP A 74 16.69 -25.58 16.35
CA ASP A 74 17.86 -26.19 16.98
C ASP A 74 17.43 -27.22 18.03
N VAL A 75 17.67 -28.50 17.70
CA VAL A 75 17.31 -29.68 18.51
C VAL A 75 18.49 -30.22 19.33
N SER A 76 19.61 -29.50 19.44
CA SER A 76 20.79 -29.98 20.19
C SER A 76 20.55 -30.13 21.70
N ALA A 77 19.48 -29.52 22.23
CA ALA A 77 19.04 -29.68 23.62
C ALA A 77 17.83 -30.64 23.76
N LEU A 78 17.50 -31.40 22.71
CA LEU A 78 16.49 -32.45 22.76
C LEU A 78 17.13 -33.75 23.28
N SER A 79 16.76 -34.14 24.49
CA SER A 79 17.30 -35.34 25.14
C SER A 79 16.45 -36.58 24.85
N PHE A 80 17.08 -37.76 24.84
CA PHE A 80 16.41 -39.04 24.65
C PHE A 80 16.49 -39.88 25.93
N THR A 81 15.43 -40.64 26.23
CA THR A 81 15.41 -41.55 27.39
C THR A 81 14.87 -42.93 27.03
N ASP A 82 15.43 -43.96 27.67
CA ASP A 82 14.91 -45.34 27.67
C ASP A 82 13.94 -45.59 28.85
N GLU A 83 13.77 -44.62 29.77
CA GLU A 83 12.95 -44.74 30.98
C GLU A 83 11.44 -44.64 30.70
N ALA A 84 11.05 -43.98 29.60
CA ALA A 84 9.66 -43.80 29.21
C ALA A 84 9.53 -43.73 27.68
N LYS A 85 8.32 -43.96 27.18
CA LYS A 85 7.99 -43.76 25.76
C LYS A 85 7.65 -42.29 25.50
N THR A 86 7.81 -41.89 24.24
CA THR A 86 7.34 -40.59 23.77
C THR A 86 5.85 -40.43 24.06
N THR A 87 5.48 -39.28 24.59
CA THR A 87 4.10 -38.97 24.97
C THR A 87 3.19 -38.95 23.76
N LEU A 88 2.03 -39.59 23.88
CA LEU A 88 1.00 -39.63 22.84
C LEU A 88 -0.28 -39.01 23.39
N ALA A 89 -0.97 -38.25 22.57
CA ALA A 89 -2.30 -37.73 22.83
C ALA A 89 -3.24 -38.19 21.73
N PHE A 90 -4.42 -38.68 22.09
CA PHE A 90 -5.46 -39.05 21.15
C PHE A 90 -6.57 -38.01 21.22
N VAL A 91 -6.84 -37.38 20.08
CA VAL A 91 -7.87 -36.36 19.95
C VAL A 91 -9.16 -37.04 19.55
N HIS A 92 -10.21 -36.85 20.35
CA HIS A 92 -11.55 -37.31 20.05
C HIS A 92 -12.41 -36.11 19.67
N LEU A 93 -13.18 -36.24 18.59
CA LEU A 93 -14.20 -35.28 18.18
C LEU A 93 -15.56 -35.84 18.56
N ASP A 94 -16.38 -35.08 19.28
CA ASP A 94 -17.77 -35.44 19.50
C ASP A 94 -18.67 -35.01 18.33
N ASP A 95 -19.97 -35.35 18.41
CA ASP A 95 -20.96 -35.05 17.35
C ASP A 95 -21.17 -33.53 17.13
N SER A 96 -20.75 -32.68 18.07
CA SER A 96 -20.72 -31.22 17.96
C SER A 96 -19.40 -30.68 17.38
N GLY A 97 -18.39 -31.53 17.21
CA GLY A 97 -17.05 -31.15 16.80
C GLY A 97 -16.15 -30.67 17.96
N ASP A 98 -16.61 -30.77 19.21
CA ASP A 98 -15.82 -30.43 20.38
C ASP A 98 -14.73 -31.47 20.63
N ARG A 99 -13.55 -30.98 21.00
CA ARG A 99 -12.34 -31.81 21.16
C ARG A 99 -12.14 -32.25 22.59
N SER A 100 -11.90 -33.54 22.79
CA SER A 100 -11.37 -34.07 24.04
C SER A 100 -10.07 -34.84 23.81
N PHE A 101 -9.20 -34.87 24.83
CA PHE A 101 -7.86 -35.45 24.72
C PHE A 101 -7.69 -36.61 25.70
N SER A 102 -7.20 -37.74 25.19
CA SER A 102 -6.72 -38.87 26.00
C SER A 102 -5.20 -38.95 25.94
N PHE A 103 -4.53 -38.67 27.05
CA PHE A 103 -3.07 -38.66 27.13
C PHE A 103 -2.50 -39.99 27.61
N TYR A 104 -1.58 -40.55 26.84
CA TYR A 104 -0.74 -41.69 27.22
C TYR A 104 0.60 -41.13 27.72
N ARG A 105 0.59 -40.73 28.99
CA ARG A 105 1.67 -39.97 29.66
C ARG A 105 1.91 -40.46 31.10
N GLN A 106 2.11 -41.77 31.29
CA GLN A 106 2.26 -42.38 32.64
C GLN A 106 3.41 -43.40 32.75
N PRO A 107 4.68 -42.97 32.90
CA PRO A 107 5.18 -41.63 32.60
C PRO A 107 5.39 -41.45 31.08
N GLY A 108 5.33 -40.20 30.64
CA GLY A 108 5.77 -39.81 29.31
C GLY A 108 7.21 -39.30 29.36
N ALA A 109 7.97 -39.42 28.27
CA ALA A 109 9.37 -39.00 28.27
C ALA A 109 9.57 -37.51 28.61
N ASP A 110 8.64 -36.65 28.20
CA ASP A 110 8.68 -35.20 28.46
C ASP A 110 8.54 -34.85 29.96
N THR A 111 7.93 -35.73 30.77
CA THR A 111 7.85 -35.54 32.23
C THR A 111 9.17 -35.88 32.94
N LEU A 112 10.12 -36.51 32.25
CA LEU A 112 11.41 -36.95 32.79
C LEU A 112 12.58 -36.01 32.46
N LEU A 113 12.29 -34.80 31.96
CA LEU A 113 13.30 -33.76 31.78
C LEU A 113 13.92 -33.39 33.14
N ARG A 114 15.24 -33.45 33.25
CA ARG A 114 16.00 -33.15 34.47
C ARG A 114 16.78 -31.85 34.27
N THR A 115 17.15 -31.21 35.37
CA THR A 115 17.97 -29.98 35.33
C THR A 115 19.30 -30.18 34.59
N GLU A 116 19.86 -31.38 34.61
CA GLU A 116 21.08 -31.75 33.86
C GLU A 116 20.90 -31.77 32.33
N ASP A 117 19.66 -31.95 31.84
CA ASP A 117 19.34 -31.86 30.41
C ASP A 117 19.20 -30.41 29.93
N VAL A 118 19.15 -29.44 30.86
CA VAL A 118 18.91 -28.03 30.55
C VAL A 118 20.25 -27.30 30.38
N PRO A 119 20.59 -26.80 29.17
CA PRO A 119 21.83 -26.06 28.96
C PRO A 119 21.73 -24.62 29.49
N LEU A 120 21.94 -24.46 30.81
CA LEU A 120 21.79 -23.19 31.53
C LEU A 120 22.71 -22.06 30.98
N ASP A 121 23.85 -22.42 30.40
CA ASP A 121 24.77 -21.50 29.73
C ASP A 121 24.18 -20.92 28.43
N ARG A 122 23.47 -21.74 27.66
CA ARG A 122 22.78 -21.30 26.43
C ARG A 122 21.59 -20.42 26.75
N ILE A 123 20.86 -20.73 27.82
CA ILE A 123 19.73 -19.91 28.29
C ILE A 123 20.18 -18.48 28.59
N GLY A 124 21.29 -18.31 29.31
CA GLY A 124 21.82 -16.97 29.63
C GLY A 124 22.28 -16.16 28.41
N ASN A 125 22.35 -16.77 27.22
CA ASN A 125 22.81 -16.14 25.98
C ASN A 125 21.72 -16.06 24.89
N CYS A 126 20.47 -16.37 25.21
CA CYS A 126 19.33 -16.16 24.29
C CYS A 126 18.64 -14.83 24.55
N ARG A 127 17.82 -14.35 23.61
CA ARG A 127 17.11 -13.06 23.77
C ARG A 127 15.78 -13.22 24.50
N ALA A 128 15.10 -14.35 24.30
CA ALA A 128 13.90 -14.72 25.03
C ALA A 128 13.85 -16.22 25.37
N LEU A 129 13.24 -16.54 26.51
CA LEU A 129 12.87 -17.89 26.92
C LEU A 129 11.33 -18.00 26.95
N HIS A 130 10.78 -18.93 26.17
CA HIS A 130 9.36 -19.26 26.18
C HIS A 130 9.09 -20.58 26.93
N PHE A 131 8.08 -20.61 27.79
CA PHE A 131 7.70 -21.79 28.55
C PHE A 131 6.18 -21.87 28.76
N GLY A 132 5.69 -23.10 28.98
CA GLY A 132 4.28 -23.38 29.26
C GLY A 132 4.06 -24.05 30.62
N SER A 133 2.79 -24.25 31.01
CA SER A 133 2.49 -24.88 32.31
C SER A 133 2.61 -26.41 32.30
N LEU A 134 2.52 -27.06 31.13
CA LEU A 134 2.45 -28.52 31.01
C LEU A 134 3.74 -29.24 31.43
N SER A 135 4.89 -28.61 31.23
CA SER A 135 6.18 -29.12 31.72
C SER A 135 6.31 -29.04 33.25
N MET A 136 5.41 -28.33 33.93
CA MET A 136 5.35 -28.25 35.38
C MET A 136 4.33 -29.21 36.00
N THR A 137 3.72 -30.10 35.22
CA THR A 137 2.76 -31.08 35.75
C THR A 137 3.42 -32.12 36.66
N HIS A 138 4.66 -32.56 36.38
CA HIS A 138 5.33 -33.65 37.09
C HIS A 138 6.80 -33.31 37.43
N GLU A 139 7.34 -33.93 38.47
CA GLU A 139 8.79 -33.99 38.71
C GLU A 139 9.41 -35.15 37.90
N PRO A 140 10.66 -35.03 37.40
CA PRO A 140 11.59 -33.89 37.57
C PRO A 140 11.42 -32.71 36.60
N ALA A 141 10.54 -32.79 35.60
CA ALA A 141 10.39 -31.75 34.56
C ALA A 141 10.00 -30.37 35.11
N ARG A 142 9.20 -30.34 36.19
CA ARG A 142 8.84 -29.12 36.91
C ARG A 142 10.09 -28.41 37.43
N SER A 143 10.95 -29.12 38.16
CA SER A 143 12.21 -28.56 38.67
C SER A 143 13.15 -28.10 37.54
N ALA A 144 13.21 -28.85 36.44
CA ALA A 144 14.02 -28.47 35.27
C ALA A 144 13.52 -27.16 34.62
N THR A 145 12.21 -27.05 34.39
CA THR A 145 11.58 -25.84 33.83
C THR A 145 11.81 -24.63 34.72
N ARG A 146 11.64 -24.78 36.04
CA ARG A 146 11.86 -23.68 36.99
C ARG A 146 13.33 -23.23 37.01
N ALA A 147 14.28 -24.16 36.92
CA ALA A 147 15.70 -23.82 36.82
C ALA A 147 16.02 -23.02 35.55
N ALA A 148 15.42 -23.37 34.41
CA ALA A 148 15.57 -22.62 33.16
C ALA A 148 15.05 -21.18 33.29
N VAL A 149 13.84 -21.00 33.84
CA VAL A 149 13.21 -19.68 34.03
C VAL A 149 14.00 -18.81 34.99
N VAL A 150 14.43 -19.35 36.14
CA VAL A 150 15.26 -18.62 37.10
C VAL A 150 16.57 -18.17 36.45
N LYS A 151 17.22 -19.06 35.69
CA LYS A 151 18.47 -18.73 35.00
C LYS A 151 18.30 -17.64 33.95
N ALA A 152 17.21 -17.68 33.18
CA ALA A 152 16.86 -16.64 32.21
C ALA A 152 16.62 -15.30 32.91
N GLN A 153 15.87 -15.31 34.01
CA GLN A 153 15.59 -14.10 34.80
C GLN A 153 16.88 -13.47 35.36
N GLU A 154 17.79 -14.27 35.92
CA GLU A 154 19.10 -13.80 36.42
C GLU A 154 19.97 -13.18 35.32
N ALA A 155 19.81 -13.64 34.08
CA ALA A 155 20.54 -13.15 32.91
C ALA A 155 19.85 -11.97 32.20
N GLY A 156 18.67 -11.54 32.66
CA GLY A 156 17.89 -10.47 32.02
C GLY A 156 17.30 -10.87 30.67
N VAL A 157 17.10 -12.17 30.44
CA VAL A 157 16.45 -12.72 29.25
C VAL A 157 14.96 -12.50 29.35
N LEU A 158 14.32 -12.12 28.23
CA LEU A 158 12.88 -11.86 28.18
C LEU A 158 12.08 -13.16 28.41
N LEU A 159 11.14 -13.15 29.35
CA LEU A 159 10.36 -14.33 29.73
C LEU A 159 8.95 -14.30 29.13
N SER A 160 8.65 -15.27 28.28
CA SER A 160 7.33 -15.47 27.66
C SER A 160 6.63 -16.69 28.24
N PHE A 161 5.39 -16.53 28.67
CA PHE A 161 4.60 -17.59 29.29
C PHE A 161 3.23 -17.78 28.62
N ASP A 162 2.88 -19.03 28.33
CA ASP A 162 1.55 -19.46 27.90
C ASP A 162 1.02 -20.56 28.86
N PRO A 163 -0.03 -20.30 29.66
CA PRO A 163 -0.60 -21.31 30.54
C PRO A 163 -1.03 -22.59 29.81
N ASN A 164 -1.63 -22.48 28.63
CA ASN A 164 -2.15 -23.59 27.80
C ASN A 164 -2.77 -24.74 28.63
N ILE A 165 -3.77 -24.44 29.46
CA ILE A 165 -4.23 -25.36 30.52
C ILE A 165 -4.82 -26.65 29.92
N ARG A 166 -4.41 -27.81 30.45
CA ARG A 166 -5.02 -29.12 30.19
C ARG A 166 -5.35 -29.81 31.50
N PHE A 167 -6.59 -29.64 31.99
CA PHE A 167 -7.00 -30.13 33.31
C PHE A 167 -6.79 -31.63 33.51
N SER A 168 -6.86 -32.45 32.47
CA SER A 168 -6.63 -33.90 32.54
C SER A 168 -5.19 -34.30 32.87
N LEU A 169 -4.23 -33.36 32.78
CA LEU A 169 -2.81 -33.59 33.08
C LEU A 169 -2.40 -33.14 34.49
N TRP A 170 -3.32 -32.57 35.26
CA TRP A 170 -3.07 -32.08 36.63
C TRP A 170 -3.78 -32.95 37.65
N GLU A 171 -3.20 -33.12 38.84
CA GLU A 171 -3.86 -33.89 39.91
C GLU A 171 -5.12 -33.16 40.42
N SER A 172 -5.10 -31.83 40.41
CA SER A 172 -6.23 -30.98 40.79
C SER A 172 -6.20 -29.63 40.07
N LYS A 173 -7.35 -28.96 40.01
CA LYS A 173 -7.45 -27.58 39.48
C LYS A 173 -6.63 -26.60 40.34
N GLU A 174 -6.56 -26.85 41.64
CA GLU A 174 -5.80 -26.08 42.61
C GLU A 174 -4.30 -26.17 42.33
N GLU A 175 -3.77 -27.37 42.07
CA GLU A 175 -2.37 -27.57 41.72
C GLU A 175 -2.02 -26.89 40.38
N ALA A 176 -2.89 -27.02 39.37
CA ALA A 176 -2.75 -26.33 38.10
C ALA A 176 -2.63 -24.82 38.32
N LYS A 177 -3.59 -24.24 39.07
CA LYS A 177 -3.62 -22.82 39.38
C LYS A 177 -2.35 -22.37 40.11
N GLN A 178 -1.85 -23.12 41.09
CA GLN A 178 -0.61 -22.77 41.80
C GLN A 178 0.61 -22.69 40.88
N ASN A 179 0.78 -23.65 39.96
CA ASN A 179 1.92 -23.64 39.04
C ASN A 179 1.78 -22.57 37.95
N ILE A 180 0.56 -22.27 37.50
CA ILE A 180 0.31 -21.19 36.54
C ILE A 180 0.60 -19.83 37.17
N LEU A 181 0.16 -19.59 38.41
CA LEU A 181 0.46 -18.36 39.15
C LEU A 181 1.98 -18.20 39.37
N TRP A 182 2.70 -19.31 39.56
CA TRP A 182 4.17 -19.28 39.60
C TRP A 182 4.74 -18.82 38.25
N GLY A 183 4.28 -19.36 37.12
CA GLY A 183 4.72 -18.92 35.79
C GLY A 183 4.44 -17.44 35.52
N MET A 184 3.22 -16.97 35.84
CA MET A 184 2.81 -15.56 35.70
C MET A 184 3.69 -14.60 36.49
N LYS A 185 4.13 -15.00 37.69
CA LYS A 185 5.03 -14.19 38.53
C LYS A 185 6.38 -13.92 37.87
N HIS A 186 6.82 -14.78 36.95
CA HIS A 186 8.10 -14.66 36.27
C HIS A 186 7.98 -14.13 34.83
N ALA A 187 6.76 -13.94 34.31
CA ALA A 187 6.56 -13.58 32.91
C ALA A 187 6.69 -12.07 32.65
N ASP A 188 7.42 -11.71 31.60
CA ASP A 188 7.40 -10.36 31.02
C ASP A 188 6.29 -10.24 29.97
N ILE A 189 6.05 -11.33 29.23
CA ILE A 189 5.00 -11.49 28.22
C ILE A 189 4.09 -12.65 28.63
N LEU A 190 2.80 -12.38 28.75
CA LEU A 190 1.76 -13.37 28.99
C LEU A 190 0.79 -13.42 27.81
N LYS A 191 0.67 -14.59 27.18
CA LYS A 191 -0.49 -14.91 26.33
C LYS A 191 -1.41 -15.81 27.13
N ILE A 192 -2.71 -15.49 27.13
CA ILE A 192 -3.73 -16.23 27.87
C ILE A 192 -5.04 -16.23 27.06
N SER A 193 -5.84 -17.29 27.16
CA SER A 193 -7.20 -17.27 26.56
C SER A 193 -8.22 -16.59 27.48
N GLU A 194 -9.40 -16.25 26.95
CA GLU A 194 -10.49 -15.71 27.77
C GLU A 194 -10.97 -16.69 28.86
N GLU A 195 -11.00 -18.00 28.55
CA GLU A 195 -11.40 -19.04 29.49
C GLU A 195 -10.36 -19.21 30.60
N GLU A 196 -9.08 -19.18 30.24
CA GLU A 196 -7.96 -19.24 31.19
C GLU A 196 -7.92 -18.00 32.09
N LEU A 197 -8.16 -16.82 31.52
CA LEU A 197 -8.25 -15.57 32.27
C LEU A 197 -9.36 -15.65 33.32
N CYS A 198 -10.53 -16.11 32.93
CA CYS A 198 -11.67 -16.30 33.82
C CYS A 198 -11.36 -17.35 34.90
N PHE A 199 -10.71 -18.46 34.57
CA PHE A 199 -10.33 -19.48 35.55
C PHE A 199 -9.33 -18.96 36.60
N ILE A 200 -8.36 -18.16 36.18
CA ILE A 200 -7.32 -17.64 37.07
C ILE A 200 -7.85 -16.50 37.94
N THR A 201 -8.56 -15.53 37.35
CA THR A 201 -8.99 -14.30 38.04
C THR A 201 -10.38 -14.39 38.65
N GLY A 202 -11.25 -15.27 38.14
CA GLY A 202 -12.69 -15.27 38.43
C GLY A 202 -13.47 -14.16 37.71
N ILE A 203 -12.83 -13.43 36.80
CA ILE A 203 -13.40 -12.27 36.09
C ILE A 203 -13.56 -12.64 34.61
N THR A 204 -14.78 -12.50 34.08
CA THR A 204 -15.10 -12.72 32.66
C THR A 204 -14.79 -11.51 31.77
N ASP A 205 -14.77 -10.31 32.38
CA ASP A 205 -14.42 -9.06 31.70
C ASP A 205 -12.91 -9.02 31.44
N VAL A 206 -12.54 -9.09 30.14
CA VAL A 206 -11.15 -9.18 29.69
C VAL A 206 -10.31 -7.98 30.13
N GLU A 207 -10.89 -6.78 30.13
CA GLU A 207 -10.19 -5.54 30.50
C GLU A 207 -9.85 -5.54 31.99
N LYS A 208 -10.81 -5.93 32.84
CA LYS A 208 -10.63 -6.01 34.29
C LYS A 208 -9.75 -7.18 34.71
N GLY A 209 -9.92 -8.34 34.09
CA GLY A 209 -9.12 -9.53 34.35
C GLY A 209 -7.65 -9.29 34.01
N SER A 210 -7.36 -8.73 32.83
CA SER A 210 -5.99 -8.38 32.42
C SER A 210 -5.37 -7.30 33.31
N LEU A 211 -6.15 -6.30 33.74
CA LEU A 211 -5.68 -5.27 34.68
C LEU A 211 -5.31 -5.88 36.04
N MET A 212 -6.12 -6.81 36.56
CA MET A 212 -5.81 -7.53 37.80
C MET A 212 -4.50 -8.30 37.69
N LEU A 213 -4.29 -9.04 36.59
CA LEU A 213 -3.05 -9.77 36.36
C LEU A 213 -1.84 -8.83 36.24
N GLN A 214 -1.98 -7.70 35.52
CA GLN A 214 -0.92 -6.71 35.38
C GLN A 214 -0.53 -6.12 36.75
N GLN A 215 -1.50 -5.74 37.56
CA GLN A 215 -1.26 -5.15 38.88
C GLN A 215 -0.69 -6.16 39.89
N GLN A 216 -1.15 -7.41 39.82
CA GLN A 216 -0.71 -8.45 40.76
C GLN A 216 0.70 -8.96 40.46
N PHE A 217 1.06 -9.10 39.18
CA PHE A 217 2.31 -9.75 38.76
C PHE A 217 3.32 -8.81 38.10
N GLY A 218 2.93 -7.59 37.74
CA GLY A 218 3.83 -6.63 37.09
C GLY A 218 4.20 -6.99 35.64
N ILE A 219 3.37 -7.80 34.97
CA ILE A 219 3.63 -8.29 33.61
C ILE A 219 3.61 -7.12 32.63
N ALA A 220 4.66 -6.98 31.81
CA ALA A 220 4.83 -5.83 30.93
C ALA A 220 3.89 -5.88 29.71
N PHE A 221 3.64 -7.07 29.16
CA PHE A 221 2.78 -7.27 28.00
C PHE A 221 1.83 -8.44 28.24
N ILE A 222 0.54 -8.16 28.36
CA ILE A 222 -0.52 -9.18 28.42
C ILE A 222 -1.29 -9.16 27.11
N VAL A 223 -1.51 -10.34 26.55
CA VAL A 223 -2.41 -10.57 25.42
C VAL A 223 -3.45 -11.61 25.80
N VAL A 224 -4.71 -11.25 25.64
CA VAL A 224 -5.85 -12.14 25.81
C VAL A 224 -6.39 -12.51 24.44
N THR A 225 -6.27 -13.77 24.03
CA THR A 225 -6.79 -14.25 22.73
C THR A 225 -8.27 -14.58 22.83
N ILE A 226 -9.06 -14.16 21.83
CA ILE A 226 -10.54 -14.22 21.81
C ILE A 226 -11.02 -14.96 20.54
N GLY A 227 -10.35 -16.08 20.22
CA GLY A 227 -10.66 -16.89 19.03
C GLY A 227 -10.60 -16.09 17.72
N GLU A 228 -11.62 -16.26 16.86
CA GLU A 228 -11.71 -15.59 15.56
C GLU A 228 -11.83 -14.06 15.64
N GLN A 229 -12.18 -13.52 16.81
CA GLN A 229 -12.31 -12.07 17.01
C GLN A 229 -10.95 -11.37 17.14
N GLY A 230 -9.87 -12.13 17.31
CA GLY A 230 -8.50 -11.61 17.44
C GLY A 230 -8.05 -11.60 18.89
N CYS A 231 -7.57 -10.45 19.36
CA CYS A 231 -7.01 -10.34 20.70
C CYS A 231 -7.28 -9.00 21.36
N TYR A 232 -7.29 -9.00 22.69
CA TYR A 232 -7.14 -7.81 23.51
C TYR A 232 -5.71 -7.73 24.06
N TYR A 233 -5.15 -6.54 24.16
CA TYR A 233 -3.81 -6.34 24.70
C TYR A 233 -3.77 -5.30 25.83
N ARG A 234 -2.77 -5.44 26.70
CA ARG A 234 -2.38 -4.45 27.70
C ARG A 234 -0.86 -4.36 27.81
N VAL A 235 -0.31 -3.18 27.51
CA VAL A 235 1.13 -2.87 27.53
C VAL A 235 1.34 -1.46 28.05
N ALA A 236 2.10 -1.29 29.14
CA ALA A 236 2.29 0.02 29.77
C ALA A 236 0.95 0.78 29.97
N ALA A 237 0.80 1.95 29.34
CA ALA A 237 -0.42 2.77 29.38
C ALA A 237 -1.38 2.53 28.19
N HIS A 238 -1.06 1.56 27.31
CA HIS A 238 -1.86 1.24 26.14
C HIS A 238 -2.65 -0.05 26.35
N GLU A 239 -3.90 -0.02 25.90
CA GLU A 239 -4.77 -1.18 25.84
C GLU A 239 -5.72 -1.06 24.65
N GLY A 240 -6.28 -2.19 24.22
CA GLY A 240 -7.27 -2.20 23.16
C GLY A 240 -7.47 -3.55 22.51
N TYR A 241 -8.40 -3.59 21.56
CA TYR A 241 -8.67 -4.76 20.75
C TYR A 241 -7.97 -4.64 19.39
N VAL A 242 -7.43 -5.75 18.91
CA VAL A 242 -6.91 -5.89 17.55
C VAL A 242 -7.71 -7.01 16.88
N PRO A 243 -8.41 -6.73 15.78
CA PRO A 243 -9.29 -7.69 15.14
C PRO A 243 -8.52 -8.88 14.57
N GLY A 244 -9.19 -10.04 14.56
CA GLY A 244 -8.73 -11.25 13.89
C GLY A 244 -8.95 -11.20 12.37
N PHE A 245 -8.54 -12.28 11.69
CA PHE A 245 -8.69 -12.45 10.25
C PHE A 245 -9.78 -13.48 9.97
N LYS A 246 -10.67 -13.19 9.01
CA LYS A 246 -11.72 -14.13 8.59
C LYS A 246 -11.14 -15.10 7.57
N VAL A 247 -11.03 -16.36 7.98
CA VAL A 247 -10.51 -17.44 7.14
C VAL A 247 -11.43 -18.66 7.19
N ASN A 248 -11.32 -19.53 6.19
CA ASN A 248 -11.99 -20.82 6.21
C ASN A 248 -11.23 -21.77 7.15
N THR A 249 -11.70 -21.87 8.39
CA THR A 249 -11.09 -22.71 9.43
C THR A 249 -11.34 -24.19 9.15
N ILE A 250 -10.25 -24.95 9.10
CA ILE A 250 -10.20 -26.41 9.00
C ILE A 250 -9.85 -27.03 10.36
N ASP A 251 -8.84 -26.49 11.05
CA ASP A 251 -8.33 -27.05 12.30
C ASP A 251 -7.70 -25.95 13.17
N THR A 252 -8.19 -25.74 14.40
CA THR A 252 -7.68 -24.68 15.28
C THR A 252 -6.40 -25.05 16.05
N THR A 253 -5.86 -26.27 15.88
CA THR A 253 -4.65 -26.73 16.59
C THR A 253 -3.47 -25.82 16.29
N GLY A 254 -2.79 -25.33 17.33
CA GLY A 254 -1.57 -24.53 17.17
C GLY A 254 -1.80 -23.06 16.81
N ALA A 255 -3.04 -22.59 16.65
CA ALA A 255 -3.33 -21.18 16.34
C ALA A 255 -2.78 -20.22 17.40
N GLY A 256 -2.94 -20.56 18.69
CA GLY A 256 -2.39 -19.78 19.79
C GLY A 256 -0.85 -19.81 19.85
N ASP A 257 -0.25 -20.95 19.52
CA ASP A 257 1.20 -21.13 19.51
C ASP A 257 1.83 -20.33 18.34
N ALA A 258 1.20 -20.36 17.17
CA ALA A 258 1.59 -19.58 16.00
C ALA A 258 1.45 -18.08 16.25
N PHE A 259 0.33 -17.66 16.85
CA PHE A 259 0.14 -16.27 17.31
C PHE A 259 1.29 -15.82 18.20
N LEU A 260 1.62 -16.63 19.22
CA LEU A 260 2.68 -16.28 20.16
C LEU A 260 4.07 -16.27 19.51
N GLY A 261 4.37 -17.23 18.65
CA GLY A 261 5.61 -17.25 17.87
C GLY A 261 5.76 -16.01 16.98
N CYS A 262 4.69 -15.60 16.30
CA CYS A 262 4.64 -14.40 15.47
C CYS A 262 4.82 -13.12 16.31
N LEU A 263 4.17 -13.04 17.47
CA LEU A 263 4.32 -11.91 18.39
C LEU A 263 5.76 -11.78 18.90
N LEU A 264 6.36 -12.89 19.35
CA LEU A 264 7.75 -12.92 19.82
C LEU A 264 8.73 -12.53 18.69
N TYR A 265 8.49 -13.00 17.47
CA TYR A 265 9.28 -12.61 16.31
C TYR A 265 9.29 -11.08 16.12
N LYS A 266 8.10 -10.44 16.10
CA LYS A 266 7.99 -8.99 15.90
C LYS A 266 8.54 -8.17 17.08
N ILE A 267 8.37 -8.65 18.32
CA ILE A 267 8.96 -8.00 19.50
C ILE A 267 10.49 -7.99 19.40
N LEU A 268 11.09 -9.12 19.03
CA LEU A 268 12.53 -9.23 18.89
C LEU A 268 13.05 -8.45 17.68
N GLU A 269 12.32 -8.39 16.57
CA GLU A 269 12.68 -7.58 15.40
C GLU A 269 12.69 -6.07 15.72
N CYS A 270 11.70 -5.59 16.47
CA CYS A 270 11.55 -4.18 16.81
C CYS A 270 12.69 -3.63 17.68
N ASN A 271 13.29 -4.47 18.53
CA ASN A 271 14.41 -4.13 19.41
C ASN A 271 14.15 -2.90 20.33
N ILE A 272 12.89 -2.69 20.71
CA ILE A 272 12.44 -1.66 21.66
C ILE A 272 11.97 -2.33 22.95
N SER A 273 12.27 -1.73 24.10
CA SER A 273 11.75 -2.21 25.39
C SER A 273 10.22 -2.17 25.40
N LEU A 274 9.57 -3.24 25.89
CA LEU A 274 8.10 -3.38 25.85
C LEU A 274 7.34 -2.15 26.37
N ASN A 275 7.82 -1.53 27.46
CA ASN A 275 7.19 -0.35 28.07
C ASN A 275 7.32 0.96 27.25
N LYS A 276 8.08 0.94 26.15
CA LYS A 276 8.30 2.09 25.25
C LYS A 276 7.64 1.89 23.88
N LEU A 277 6.93 0.79 23.67
CA LEU A 277 6.20 0.56 22.43
C LEU A 277 5.05 1.56 22.32
N ASP A 278 4.95 2.23 21.17
CA ASP A 278 3.80 3.07 20.86
C ASP A 278 2.60 2.24 20.39
N LYS A 279 1.43 2.88 20.35
CA LYS A 279 0.18 2.21 19.97
C LYS A 279 0.23 1.62 18.55
N GLN A 280 0.88 2.29 17.60
CA GLN A 280 0.95 1.83 16.21
C GLN A 280 1.83 0.59 16.08
N GLN A 281 2.98 0.58 16.76
CA GLN A 281 3.87 -0.57 16.85
C GLN A 281 3.15 -1.77 17.47
N ILE A 282 2.44 -1.57 18.58
CA ILE A 282 1.70 -2.65 19.26
C ILE A 282 0.63 -3.24 18.33
N ILE A 283 -0.19 -2.39 17.70
CA ILE A 283 -1.22 -2.84 16.77
C ILE A 283 -0.59 -3.60 15.60
N SER A 284 0.50 -3.10 15.00
CA SER A 284 1.19 -3.77 13.91
C SER A 284 1.70 -5.17 14.29
N MET A 285 2.31 -5.32 15.48
CA MET A 285 2.78 -6.61 15.99
C MET A 285 1.63 -7.59 16.18
N LEU A 286 0.52 -7.13 16.77
CA LEU A 286 -0.64 -7.96 17.08
C LEU A 286 -1.45 -8.30 15.84
N THR A 287 -1.51 -7.42 14.84
CA THR A 287 -2.10 -7.72 13.53
C THR A 287 -1.30 -8.82 12.83
N PHE A 288 0.03 -8.75 12.85
CA PHE A 288 0.89 -9.82 12.33
C PHE A 288 0.69 -11.14 13.08
N ALA A 289 0.57 -11.10 14.40
CA ALA A 289 0.31 -12.28 15.22
C ALA A 289 -1.08 -12.89 14.96
N ASN A 290 -2.14 -12.07 14.86
CA ASN A 290 -3.48 -12.51 14.51
C ASN A 290 -3.54 -13.16 13.12
N ALA A 291 -2.80 -12.61 12.14
CA ALA A 291 -2.70 -13.18 10.81
C ALA A 291 -2.01 -14.56 10.83
N GLY A 292 -0.90 -14.68 11.56
CA GLY A 292 -0.21 -15.96 11.73
C GLY A 292 -1.09 -17.02 12.42
N GLY A 293 -1.79 -16.63 13.49
CA GLY A 293 -2.73 -17.50 14.19
C GLY A 293 -3.89 -17.97 13.29
N ALA A 294 -4.46 -17.07 12.49
CA ALA A 294 -5.54 -17.39 11.56
C ALA A 294 -5.06 -18.29 10.40
N LEU A 295 -3.87 -18.06 9.84
CA LEU A 295 -3.37 -18.89 8.74
C LEU A 295 -3.21 -20.36 9.13
N VAL A 296 -2.74 -20.64 10.34
CA VAL A 296 -2.63 -22.01 10.84
C VAL A 296 -3.98 -22.70 10.85
N THR A 297 -5.08 -21.96 11.11
CA THR A 297 -6.40 -22.59 11.15
C THR A 297 -6.89 -23.09 9.79
N THR A 298 -6.27 -22.65 8.70
CA THR A 298 -6.64 -23.03 7.33
C THR A 298 -6.03 -24.37 6.88
N ARG A 299 -5.29 -25.05 7.76
CA ARG A 299 -4.54 -26.28 7.48
C ARG A 299 -4.72 -27.27 8.63
N LYS A 300 -4.60 -28.57 8.35
CA LYS A 300 -4.55 -29.58 9.41
C LYS A 300 -3.19 -29.62 10.08
N GLY A 301 -3.19 -29.94 11.38
CA GLY A 301 -1.98 -30.12 12.18
C GLY A 301 -1.35 -28.81 12.63
N ALA A 302 -0.41 -28.87 13.58
CA ALA A 302 0.21 -27.69 14.17
C ALA A 302 1.66 -27.46 13.70
N LEU A 303 2.59 -28.32 14.08
CA LEU A 303 4.02 -28.05 13.93
C LEU A 303 4.46 -27.87 12.46
N GLN A 304 3.83 -28.58 11.52
CA GLN A 304 4.12 -28.49 10.09
C GLN A 304 3.32 -27.40 9.36
N SER A 305 2.24 -26.87 9.96
CA SER A 305 1.36 -25.89 9.34
C SER A 305 1.76 -24.44 9.62
N MET A 306 2.81 -24.24 10.43
CA MET A 306 3.32 -22.93 10.82
C MET A 306 3.59 -22.02 9.61
N PRO A 307 3.12 -20.76 9.65
CA PRO A 307 3.11 -19.88 8.49
C PRO A 307 4.49 -19.28 8.23
N THR A 308 4.71 -18.90 6.97
CA THR A 308 5.85 -18.09 6.53
C THR A 308 5.51 -16.60 6.56
N ILE A 309 6.53 -15.74 6.50
CA ILE A 309 6.34 -14.27 6.41
C ILE A 309 5.48 -13.90 5.18
N ASP A 310 5.74 -14.51 4.03
CA ASP A 310 5.03 -14.21 2.79
C ASP A 310 3.54 -14.54 2.88
N GLU A 311 3.20 -15.68 3.50
CA GLU A 311 1.82 -16.07 3.72
C GLU A 311 1.10 -15.09 4.66
N ILE A 312 1.76 -14.66 5.74
CA ILE A 312 1.24 -13.66 6.69
C ILE A 312 1.02 -12.31 6.00
N ASN A 313 1.99 -11.85 5.22
CA ASN A 313 1.87 -10.59 4.48
C ASN A 313 0.71 -10.66 3.48
N LYS A 314 0.57 -11.78 2.76
CA LYS A 314 -0.50 -11.98 1.78
C LYS A 314 -1.90 -11.92 2.40
N ILE A 315 -2.12 -12.55 3.56
CA ILE A 315 -3.41 -12.47 4.25
C ILE A 315 -3.64 -11.08 4.86
N MET A 316 -2.58 -10.43 5.36
CA MET A 316 -2.66 -9.07 5.88
C MET A 316 -3.05 -8.06 4.80
N GLU A 317 -2.51 -8.21 3.60
CA GLU A 317 -2.86 -7.41 2.42
C GLU A 317 -4.31 -7.65 2.00
N SER A 318 -4.76 -8.91 1.98
CA SER A 318 -6.13 -9.25 1.57
C SER A 318 -7.22 -8.79 2.56
N HIS A 319 -6.85 -8.40 3.79
CA HIS A 319 -7.75 -8.06 4.88
C HIS A 319 -7.66 -6.62 5.37
N LYS A 320 -6.85 -5.76 4.73
CA LYS A 320 -6.98 -4.32 4.95
C LYS A 320 -8.40 -3.91 4.58
N GLN A 321 -9.22 -3.60 5.58
CA GLN A 321 -10.57 -3.09 5.37
C GLN A 321 -10.43 -1.76 4.63
N MET A 322 -10.66 -1.80 3.32
CA MET A 322 -10.40 -0.71 2.40
C MET A 322 -11.48 0.35 2.64
N ASP A 323 -11.10 1.52 3.17
CA ASP A 323 -11.98 2.69 3.20
C ASP A 323 -12.13 3.20 1.76
N GLU A 324 -13.08 2.60 1.04
CA GLU A 324 -13.34 2.87 -0.38
C GLU A 324 -14.18 4.14 -0.60
N ARG A 325 -14.57 4.86 0.46
CA ARG A 325 -15.42 6.04 0.32
C ARG A 325 -14.82 7.10 -0.61
N PHE A 326 -13.50 7.22 -0.61
CA PHE A 326 -12.75 8.15 -1.47
C PHE A 326 -12.15 7.50 -2.72
N ARG A 327 -12.40 6.20 -2.97
CA ARG A 327 -11.84 5.54 -4.15
C ARG A 327 -12.38 6.22 -5.41
N PRO A 328 -11.51 6.78 -6.28
CA PRO A 328 -11.95 7.40 -7.51
C PRO A 328 -12.72 6.38 -8.35
N GLY A 329 -13.89 6.77 -8.82
CA GLY A 329 -14.75 6.00 -9.71
C GLY A 329 -14.39 6.17 -11.18
N ILE A 330 -13.69 7.23 -11.59
CA ILE A 330 -13.32 7.48 -12.99
C ILE A 330 -11.83 7.72 -13.21
N HIS A 331 -11.04 7.84 -12.13
CA HIS A 331 -9.58 7.96 -12.19
C HIS A 331 -8.87 6.65 -11.83
N PHE A 332 -7.66 6.47 -12.36
CA PHE A 332 -6.78 5.37 -11.96
C PHE A 332 -6.23 5.57 -10.54
N SER A 333 -6.22 4.51 -9.74
CA SER A 333 -5.51 4.43 -8.45
C SER A 333 -4.97 3.02 -8.25
N PRO A 334 -3.88 2.80 -7.49
CA PRO A 334 -3.39 1.45 -7.23
C PRO A 334 -4.40 0.70 -6.35
N PRO A 335 -4.51 -0.64 -6.44
CA PRO A 335 -5.45 -1.39 -5.61
C PRO A 335 -5.23 -1.14 -4.11
N SER A 336 -3.97 -0.97 -3.72
CA SER A 336 -3.56 -0.65 -2.35
C SER A 336 -2.23 0.12 -2.35
N HIS A 337 -1.83 0.59 -1.17
CA HIS A 337 -0.57 1.25 -0.88
C HIS A 337 -0.34 2.55 -1.66
N TRP A 338 0.91 2.95 -1.83
CA TRP A 338 1.29 4.26 -2.35
C TRP A 338 1.51 4.26 -3.87
N MET A 339 1.02 5.29 -4.55
CA MET A 339 1.39 5.66 -5.91
C MET A 339 1.74 7.15 -6.00
N ASN A 340 2.79 7.48 -6.75
CA ASN A 340 3.02 8.84 -7.25
C ASN A 340 3.12 8.88 -8.78
N ASP A 341 4.27 9.25 -9.33
CA ASP A 341 4.46 9.70 -10.70
C ASP A 341 4.06 8.62 -11.72
N PRO A 342 3.35 8.99 -12.81
CA PRO A 342 3.18 8.11 -13.95
C PRO A 342 4.53 7.90 -14.65
N ASN A 343 4.80 6.66 -15.03
CA ASN A 343 6.06 6.25 -15.65
C ASN A 343 5.80 5.37 -16.86
N GLY A 344 6.82 5.24 -17.70
CA GLY A 344 6.83 4.22 -18.75
C GLY A 344 5.66 4.29 -19.74
N LEU A 345 5.02 5.44 -19.89
CA LEU A 345 3.81 5.57 -20.71
C LEU A 345 4.14 5.29 -22.17
N VAL A 346 3.66 4.15 -22.69
CA VAL A 346 3.92 3.70 -24.05
C VAL A 346 2.67 3.03 -24.61
N TYR A 347 2.35 3.31 -25.87
CA TYR A 347 1.37 2.53 -26.61
C TYR A 347 2.10 1.42 -27.39
N TYR A 348 1.70 0.17 -27.20
CA TYR A 348 2.33 -0.94 -27.88
C TYR A 348 1.32 -2.05 -28.18
N GLU A 349 1.26 -2.45 -29.47
CA GLU A 349 0.43 -3.56 -29.94
C GLU A 349 -1.04 -3.54 -29.46
N GLY A 350 -1.67 -2.36 -29.42
CA GLY A 350 -3.07 -2.20 -29.03
C GLY A 350 -3.30 -1.85 -27.57
N GLU A 351 -2.24 -1.73 -26.77
CA GLU A 351 -2.30 -1.48 -25.32
C GLU A 351 -1.64 -0.14 -24.96
N TYR A 352 -2.35 0.69 -24.20
CA TYR A 352 -1.78 1.80 -23.45
C TYR A 352 -1.22 1.26 -22.14
N HIS A 353 0.08 1.37 -21.95
CA HIS A 353 0.75 1.01 -20.70
C HIS A 353 0.80 2.22 -19.78
N LEU A 354 0.42 2.01 -18.51
CA LEU A 354 0.60 2.95 -17.41
C LEU A 354 1.47 2.26 -16.37
N PHE A 355 2.76 2.61 -16.32
CA PHE A 355 3.59 2.31 -15.17
C PHE A 355 3.51 3.48 -14.19
N TYR A 356 3.90 3.26 -12.95
CA TYR A 356 3.88 4.31 -11.93
C TYR A 356 4.81 4.00 -10.77
N GLN A 357 5.34 5.05 -10.13
CA GLN A 357 6.07 4.90 -8.87
C GLN A 357 5.16 4.26 -7.82
N HIS A 358 5.60 3.14 -7.24
CA HIS A 358 4.82 2.34 -6.31
C HIS A 358 5.63 1.91 -5.09
N HIS A 359 5.02 1.95 -3.90
CA HIS A 359 5.57 1.30 -2.71
C HIS A 359 4.58 0.25 -2.21
N PRO A 360 4.83 -1.05 -2.47
CA PRO A 360 3.84 -2.11 -2.23
C PRO A 360 3.67 -2.48 -0.75
N PHE A 361 4.45 -1.91 0.16
CA PHE A 361 4.45 -2.28 1.57
C PHE A 361 3.87 -1.21 2.51
N SER A 362 3.62 0.00 2.00
CA SER A 362 3.06 1.10 2.79
C SER A 362 2.27 2.09 1.92
N ASN A 363 1.27 2.74 2.52
CA ASN A 363 0.55 3.86 1.90
C ASN A 363 1.30 5.21 2.05
N LYS A 364 2.62 5.15 2.26
CA LYS A 364 3.53 6.29 2.32
C LYS A 364 4.70 6.03 1.40
N TRP A 365 5.37 7.09 0.99
CA TRP A 365 6.58 7.01 0.18
C TRP A 365 7.66 6.15 0.88
N GLY A 366 8.43 5.40 0.10
CA GLY A 366 9.45 4.46 0.59
C GLY A 366 10.32 3.93 -0.56
N PRO A 367 10.95 2.75 -0.41
CA PRO A 367 11.67 2.12 -1.52
C PRO A 367 10.75 1.89 -2.72
N MET A 368 11.00 2.66 -3.77
CA MET A 368 10.13 2.72 -4.94
C MET A 368 10.34 1.55 -5.90
N HIS A 369 9.23 1.10 -6.47
CA HIS A 369 9.09 0.11 -7.53
C HIS A 369 8.36 0.76 -8.70
N TRP A 370 8.30 0.10 -9.86
CA TRP A 370 7.32 0.44 -10.89
C TRP A 370 6.12 -0.51 -10.82
N GLY A 371 4.96 0.00 -10.40
CA GLY A 371 3.68 -0.66 -10.63
C GLY A 371 3.30 -0.61 -12.11
N HIS A 372 2.29 -1.41 -12.51
CA HIS A 372 1.90 -1.53 -13.91
C HIS A 372 0.39 -1.75 -14.05
N ALA A 373 -0.21 -1.05 -15.02
CA ALA A 373 -1.53 -1.31 -15.54
C ALA A 373 -1.56 -1.14 -17.06
N ILE A 374 -2.52 -1.78 -17.71
CA ILE A 374 -2.78 -1.64 -19.15
C ILE A 374 -4.22 -1.23 -19.40
N SER A 375 -4.46 -0.53 -20.50
CA SER A 375 -5.79 -0.20 -20.99
C SER A 375 -5.84 -0.23 -22.51
N HIS A 376 -7.02 -0.48 -23.08
CA HIS A 376 -7.26 -0.35 -24.52
C HIS A 376 -7.91 0.97 -24.90
N ASP A 377 -8.38 1.74 -23.91
CA ASP A 377 -9.18 2.95 -24.10
C ASP A 377 -8.79 4.12 -23.19
N LEU A 378 -7.68 3.98 -22.42
CA LEU A 378 -7.19 4.93 -21.42
C LEU A 378 -8.10 5.12 -20.19
N ILE A 379 -9.22 4.40 -20.11
CA ILE A 379 -10.24 4.58 -19.07
C ILE A 379 -10.36 3.32 -18.20
N HIS A 380 -10.54 2.16 -18.83
CA HIS A 380 -10.67 0.89 -18.14
C HIS A 380 -9.29 0.26 -18.01
N TRP A 381 -8.79 0.21 -16.77
CA TRP A 381 -7.45 -0.26 -16.45
C TRP A 381 -7.47 -1.67 -15.89
N GLN A 382 -6.64 -2.54 -16.46
CA GLN A 382 -6.29 -3.84 -15.91
C GLN A 382 -4.96 -3.71 -15.16
N HIS A 383 -4.97 -3.99 -13.86
CA HIS A 383 -3.74 -4.05 -13.07
C HIS A 383 -2.91 -5.27 -13.45
N GLU A 384 -1.61 -5.04 -13.65
CA GLU A 384 -0.61 -6.06 -13.92
C GLU A 384 0.33 -6.20 -12.70
N PRO A 385 1.13 -7.28 -12.62
CA PRO A 385 2.17 -7.40 -11.61
C PRO A 385 3.16 -6.22 -11.63
N ILE A 386 3.85 -6.00 -10.52
CA ILE A 386 4.93 -5.01 -10.45
C ILE A 386 5.96 -5.31 -11.55
N ALA A 387 6.31 -4.28 -12.32
CA ALA A 387 7.18 -4.39 -13.48
C ALA A 387 8.67 -4.39 -13.10
N LEU A 388 9.08 -3.46 -12.22
CA LEU A 388 10.47 -3.31 -11.79
C LEU A 388 10.57 -3.25 -10.27
N PHE A 389 11.40 -4.14 -9.71
CA PHE A 389 11.73 -4.21 -8.29
C PHE A 389 13.11 -3.57 -8.02
N PRO A 390 13.35 -2.94 -6.87
CA PRO A 390 14.68 -2.57 -6.40
C PRO A 390 15.67 -3.73 -6.46
N ASP A 391 16.94 -3.42 -6.69
CA ASP A 391 18.04 -4.39 -6.68
C ASP A 391 19.29 -3.80 -5.99
N GLU A 392 20.48 -4.39 -6.23
CA GLU A 392 21.74 -3.90 -5.68
C GLU A 392 22.11 -2.45 -6.08
N HIS A 393 21.48 -1.88 -7.11
CA HIS A 393 21.66 -0.49 -7.52
C HIS A 393 20.70 0.48 -6.83
N GLY A 394 19.72 -0.02 -6.06
CA GLY A 394 18.82 0.78 -5.23
C GLY A 394 17.36 0.77 -5.67
N ALA A 395 16.63 1.79 -5.23
CA ALA A 395 15.22 1.97 -5.54
C ALA A 395 15.00 2.36 -7.01
N ILE A 396 13.82 2.04 -7.53
CA ILE A 396 13.40 2.35 -8.91
C ILE A 396 12.64 3.67 -8.90
N PHE A 397 13.31 4.74 -9.33
CA PHE A 397 12.73 6.07 -9.52
C PHE A 397 12.19 6.23 -10.95
N SER A 398 11.56 7.37 -11.20
CA SER A 398 10.81 7.63 -12.43
C SER A 398 11.64 7.60 -13.71
N GLY A 399 10.91 7.53 -14.82
CA GLY A 399 11.45 7.35 -16.16
C GLY A 399 10.37 7.01 -17.19
N CYS A 400 10.82 6.59 -18.37
CA CYS A 400 9.97 6.40 -19.55
C CYS A 400 10.14 5.02 -20.18
N CYS A 401 9.29 4.75 -21.17
CA CYS A 401 9.35 3.56 -22.00
C CYS A 401 9.18 3.97 -23.47
N VAL A 402 9.87 3.25 -24.35
CA VAL A 402 9.80 3.41 -25.82
C VAL A 402 9.76 2.05 -26.48
N VAL A 403 9.24 2.00 -27.70
CA VAL A 403 9.34 0.82 -28.56
C VAL A 403 10.62 0.90 -29.39
N ASP A 404 11.56 -0.04 -29.19
CA ASP A 404 12.79 -0.12 -29.99
C ASP A 404 12.53 -0.87 -31.30
N PHE A 405 11.74 -0.29 -32.21
CA PHE A 405 11.30 -0.91 -33.46
C PHE A 405 12.45 -1.44 -34.33
N ASN A 406 13.60 -0.77 -34.29
CA ASN A 406 14.77 -1.14 -35.09
C ASN A 406 15.74 -2.07 -34.36
N ASN A 407 15.42 -2.50 -33.12
CA ASN A 407 16.32 -3.22 -32.25
C ASN A 407 17.70 -2.56 -32.18
N SER A 408 17.71 -1.23 -32.12
CA SER A 408 18.93 -0.42 -32.08
C SER A 408 19.73 -0.67 -30.80
N SER A 409 19.06 -1.10 -29.73
CA SER A 409 19.68 -1.58 -28.50
C SER A 409 20.40 -2.92 -28.66
N GLY A 410 20.00 -3.75 -29.62
CA GLY A 410 20.50 -5.11 -29.78
C GLY A 410 20.12 -6.05 -28.64
N LEU A 411 19.09 -5.72 -27.85
CA LEU A 411 18.62 -6.52 -26.71
C LEU A 411 17.56 -7.56 -27.10
N PHE A 412 17.01 -7.46 -28.30
CA PHE A 412 15.96 -8.35 -28.77
C PHE A 412 16.52 -9.38 -29.76
N ALA A 413 16.04 -10.63 -29.70
CA ALA A 413 16.52 -11.74 -30.51
C ALA A 413 15.99 -11.69 -31.97
N GLY A 414 16.34 -10.62 -32.70
CA GLY A 414 15.92 -10.41 -34.09
C GLY A 414 14.49 -9.85 -34.25
N THR A 415 13.87 -9.40 -33.17
CA THR A 415 12.57 -8.71 -33.13
C THR A 415 12.75 -7.31 -32.55
N HIS A 416 11.65 -6.64 -32.19
CA HIS A 416 11.65 -5.45 -31.35
C HIS A 416 10.90 -5.74 -30.03
N GLY A 417 10.90 -4.77 -29.12
CA GLY A 417 10.14 -4.82 -27.88
C GLY A 417 10.20 -3.50 -27.12
N LEU A 418 9.74 -3.53 -25.88
CA LEU A 418 9.70 -2.37 -25.01
C LEU A 418 11.04 -2.18 -24.31
N THR A 419 11.51 -0.93 -24.25
CA THR A 419 12.71 -0.55 -23.49
C THR A 419 12.34 0.54 -22.51
N ALA A 420 12.53 0.27 -21.22
CA ALA A 420 12.35 1.22 -20.13
C ALA A 420 13.71 1.85 -19.79
N ILE A 421 13.71 3.17 -19.65
CA ILE A 421 14.85 3.94 -19.14
C ILE A 421 14.38 4.64 -17.89
N PHE A 422 15.07 4.40 -16.77
CA PHE A 422 14.61 4.80 -15.44
C PHE A 422 15.78 5.18 -14.53
N THR A 423 15.47 5.85 -13.43
CA THR A 423 16.49 6.26 -12.45
C THR A 423 16.65 5.18 -11.39
N HIS A 424 17.86 4.69 -11.15
CA HIS A 424 18.22 3.99 -9.91
C HIS A 424 18.67 5.03 -8.87
N ALA A 425 18.11 4.94 -7.66
CA ALA A 425 18.44 5.83 -6.54
C ALA A 425 18.90 5.04 -5.32
N ASP A 426 20.09 5.38 -4.82
CA ASP A 426 20.66 4.80 -3.60
C ASP A 426 21.49 5.85 -2.83
N THR A 427 22.25 5.37 -1.85
CA THR A 427 23.27 6.16 -1.16
C THR A 427 24.64 5.64 -1.60
N CYS A 428 25.51 6.56 -2.05
CA CYS A 428 26.88 6.28 -2.42
C CYS A 428 27.66 5.69 -1.22
N PRO A 429 28.17 4.45 -1.29
CA PRO A 429 28.85 3.81 -0.16
C PRO A 429 30.10 4.58 0.32
N GLU A 430 30.81 5.24 -0.58
CA GLU A 430 32.07 5.94 -0.29
C GLU A 430 31.85 7.30 0.39
N THR A 431 30.79 8.02 0.00
CA THR A 431 30.56 9.41 0.45
C THR A 431 29.37 9.56 1.39
N GLY A 432 28.49 8.56 1.46
CA GLY A 432 27.22 8.61 2.20
C GLY A 432 26.19 9.59 1.59
N GLN A 433 26.45 10.14 0.40
CA GLN A 433 25.54 11.07 -0.26
C GLN A 433 24.49 10.33 -1.12
N PRO A 434 23.29 10.89 -1.32
CA PRO A 434 22.34 10.37 -2.29
C PRO A 434 22.97 10.32 -3.69
N ARG A 435 22.64 9.28 -4.46
CA ARG A 435 23.21 9.06 -5.80
C ARG A 435 22.12 8.56 -6.73
N GLN A 436 21.91 9.28 -7.84
CA GLN A 436 20.92 8.97 -8.87
C GLN A 436 21.62 8.67 -10.20
N ARG A 437 21.24 7.57 -10.88
CA ARG A 437 21.89 7.06 -12.09
C ARG A 437 20.86 6.46 -13.04
N GLN A 438 21.04 6.61 -14.34
CA GLN A 438 20.07 6.12 -15.32
C GLN A 438 20.38 4.68 -15.70
N SER A 439 19.36 3.86 -15.73
CA SER A 439 19.41 2.42 -15.99
C SER A 439 18.38 2.04 -17.03
N LEU A 440 18.56 0.86 -17.60
CA LEU A 440 17.76 0.32 -18.68
C LEU A 440 17.20 -1.05 -18.31
N ALA A 441 15.95 -1.30 -18.67
CA ALA A 441 15.34 -2.62 -18.69
C ALA A 441 14.62 -2.83 -20.02
N TYR A 442 14.42 -4.08 -20.43
CA TYR A 442 13.76 -4.43 -21.67
C TYR A 442 12.76 -5.57 -21.48
N SER A 443 11.72 -5.58 -22.30
CA SER A 443 10.66 -6.57 -22.29
C SER A 443 10.35 -7.03 -23.71
N SER A 444 10.39 -8.35 -23.92
CA SER A 444 10.07 -9.00 -25.20
C SER A 444 8.65 -9.56 -25.25
N ASP A 445 7.86 -9.36 -24.20
CA ASP A 445 6.53 -9.95 -24.01
C ASP A 445 5.46 -8.90 -23.74
N LYS A 446 5.56 -7.75 -24.44
CA LYS A 446 4.64 -6.60 -24.31
C LYS A 446 4.57 -6.05 -22.89
N GLY A 447 5.71 -5.92 -22.22
CA GLY A 447 5.81 -5.31 -20.90
C GLY A 447 5.29 -6.17 -19.75
N ARG A 448 5.05 -7.48 -19.95
CA ARG A 448 4.58 -8.39 -18.89
C ARG A 448 5.71 -8.82 -17.97
N THR A 449 6.91 -9.03 -18.50
CA THR A 449 8.12 -9.28 -17.74
C THR A 449 9.27 -8.41 -18.22
N TRP A 450 10.16 -8.06 -17.28
CA TRP A 450 11.25 -7.12 -17.51
C TRP A 450 12.59 -7.73 -17.13
N HIS A 451 13.57 -7.53 -18.01
CA HIS A 451 14.96 -7.88 -17.77
C HIS A 451 15.78 -6.59 -17.64
N LYS A 452 16.41 -6.37 -16.50
CA LYS A 452 17.36 -5.26 -16.33
C LYS A 452 18.63 -5.55 -17.12
N TYR A 453 19.15 -4.55 -17.81
CA TYR A 453 20.38 -4.67 -18.58
C TYR A 453 21.59 -4.88 -17.66
N GLU A 454 22.38 -5.92 -17.93
CA GLU A 454 23.57 -6.26 -17.13
C GLU A 454 24.64 -5.13 -17.10
N GLY A 455 24.63 -4.25 -18.12
CA GLY A 455 25.53 -3.10 -18.19
C GLY A 455 25.04 -1.87 -17.42
N ASN A 456 24.01 -2.00 -16.57
CA ASN A 456 23.55 -0.88 -15.76
C ASN A 456 24.58 -0.42 -14.72
N PRO A 457 24.60 0.88 -14.37
CA PRO A 457 23.84 1.98 -14.97
C PRO A 457 24.40 2.41 -16.34
N ILE A 458 23.53 2.84 -17.25
CA ILE A 458 23.89 3.29 -18.61
C ILE A 458 24.30 4.76 -18.69
N LEU A 459 23.98 5.58 -17.68
CA LEU A 459 24.40 6.97 -17.58
C LEU A 459 24.49 7.40 -16.11
N ALA A 460 25.59 8.04 -15.73
CA ALA A 460 25.79 8.55 -14.37
C ALA A 460 26.59 9.84 -14.40
N GLU A 461 26.21 10.80 -13.55
CA GLU A 461 26.89 12.09 -13.38
C GLU A 461 27.27 12.25 -11.90
N PRO A 462 28.44 11.75 -11.45
CA PRO A 462 28.80 11.69 -10.03
C PRO A 462 28.83 13.04 -9.30
N GLY A 463 28.90 14.15 -10.04
CA GLY A 463 28.87 15.50 -9.49
C GLY A 463 27.47 16.05 -9.19
N LEU A 464 26.40 15.35 -9.61
CA LEU A 464 25.02 15.79 -9.46
C LEU A 464 24.28 14.85 -8.50
N VAL A 465 23.69 15.44 -7.45
CA VAL A 465 22.86 14.71 -6.48
C VAL A 465 21.48 14.44 -7.08
N ASP A 466 20.88 15.49 -7.66
CA ASP A 466 19.61 15.45 -8.37
C ASP A 466 19.87 15.23 -9.86
N PHE A 467 19.69 13.99 -10.32
CA PHE A 467 19.89 13.60 -11.71
C PHE A 467 18.94 12.45 -12.04
N ARG A 468 17.72 12.77 -12.49
CA ARG A 468 16.61 11.81 -12.56
C ARG A 468 15.56 12.14 -13.61
N ASP A 469 14.68 11.17 -13.78
CA ASP A 469 13.45 11.21 -14.57
C ASP A 469 13.71 11.31 -16.09
N PRO A 470 14.42 10.33 -16.69
CA PRO A 470 14.74 10.37 -18.11
C PRO A 470 13.49 10.17 -18.98
N LYS A 471 13.21 11.14 -19.86
CA LYS A 471 12.31 10.98 -21.01
C LYS A 471 13.11 10.74 -22.27
N VAL A 472 12.81 9.65 -22.98
CA VAL A 472 13.50 9.24 -24.20
C VAL A 472 12.51 9.18 -25.36
N PHE A 473 12.94 9.63 -26.53
CA PHE A 473 12.21 9.48 -27.79
C PHE A 473 13.16 9.39 -28.98
N TRP A 474 12.69 8.82 -30.09
CA TRP A 474 13.44 8.83 -31.34
C TRP A 474 13.23 10.16 -32.08
N HIS A 475 14.32 10.90 -32.32
CA HIS A 475 14.28 12.14 -33.09
C HIS A 475 14.65 11.86 -34.54
N ALA A 476 13.65 11.86 -35.42
CA ALA A 476 13.80 11.46 -36.82
C ALA A 476 14.79 12.35 -37.59
N GLN A 477 14.77 13.65 -37.35
CA GLN A 477 15.57 14.65 -38.07
C GLN A 477 17.07 14.51 -37.80
N SER A 478 17.47 14.03 -36.62
CA SER A 478 18.88 13.74 -36.29
C SER A 478 19.21 12.24 -36.24
N GLU A 479 18.24 11.40 -36.61
CA GLU A 479 18.34 9.94 -36.68
C GLU A 479 18.94 9.32 -35.41
N ARG A 480 18.51 9.74 -34.23
CA ARG A 480 19.03 9.22 -32.95
C ARG A 480 17.97 9.28 -31.86
N TRP A 481 18.20 8.51 -30.81
CA TRP A 481 17.49 8.66 -29.56
C TRP A 481 17.95 9.94 -28.85
N VAL A 482 17.00 10.68 -28.32
CA VAL A 482 17.22 11.85 -27.48
C VAL A 482 16.68 11.52 -26.09
N MET A 483 17.47 11.82 -25.06
CA MET A 483 17.04 11.81 -23.67
C MET A 483 16.98 13.25 -23.17
N THR A 484 15.83 13.64 -22.62
CA THR A 484 15.68 14.82 -21.79
C THR A 484 15.65 14.37 -20.34
N ILE A 485 16.49 14.96 -19.48
CA ILE A 485 16.59 14.57 -18.08
C ILE A 485 16.85 15.81 -17.22
N VAL A 486 16.31 15.84 -16.00
CA VAL A 486 16.63 16.92 -15.06
C VAL A 486 17.96 16.66 -14.37
N ALA A 487 18.75 17.73 -14.26
CA ALA A 487 20.05 17.79 -13.62
C ALA A 487 20.07 18.93 -12.58
N GLY A 488 19.39 18.74 -11.47
CA GLY A 488 19.21 19.75 -10.43
C GLY A 488 18.11 20.76 -10.78
N ASP A 489 18.51 21.92 -11.27
CA ASP A 489 17.64 23.08 -11.51
C ASP A 489 17.37 23.33 -13.00
N HIS A 490 17.85 22.48 -13.90
CA HIS A 490 17.73 22.63 -15.35
C HIS A 490 17.64 21.25 -16.02
N VAL A 491 17.31 21.21 -17.31
CA VAL A 491 17.36 19.99 -18.10
C VAL A 491 18.66 19.86 -18.89
N ARG A 492 19.09 18.62 -19.06
CA ARG A 492 20.14 18.20 -19.99
C ARG A 492 19.56 17.33 -21.09
N PHE A 493 20.11 17.47 -22.28
CA PHE A 493 19.81 16.64 -23.44
C PHE A 493 20.98 15.71 -23.74
N TYR A 494 20.71 14.43 -23.96
CA TYR A 494 21.70 13.44 -24.39
C TYR A 494 21.26 12.78 -25.69
N GLY A 495 22.23 12.42 -26.55
CA GLY A 495 22.00 11.66 -27.77
C GLY A 495 22.55 10.23 -27.67
N SER A 496 21.82 9.26 -28.24
CA SER A 496 22.27 7.86 -28.36
C SER A 496 21.87 7.24 -29.69
N LYS A 497 22.70 6.34 -30.22
CA LYS A 497 22.35 5.48 -31.38
C LYS A 497 21.79 4.12 -30.98
N ASN A 498 21.89 3.73 -29.71
CA ASN A 498 21.64 2.35 -29.28
C ASN A 498 21.01 2.23 -27.87
N LEU A 499 20.48 3.33 -27.31
CA LEU A 499 19.86 3.41 -25.97
C LEU A 499 20.78 3.09 -24.78
N ARG A 500 22.02 2.67 -25.02
CA ARG A 500 22.99 2.25 -23.98
C ARG A 500 24.10 3.27 -23.80
N ASP A 501 24.65 3.77 -24.90
CA ASP A 501 25.72 4.75 -24.91
C ASP A 501 25.14 6.15 -25.13
N TRP A 502 25.30 7.03 -24.15
CA TRP A 502 24.75 8.38 -24.16
C TRP A 502 25.85 9.44 -24.17
N SER A 503 25.63 10.54 -24.88
CA SER A 503 26.54 11.70 -24.91
C SER A 503 25.75 12.98 -24.74
N LEU A 504 26.23 13.88 -23.86
CA LEU A 504 25.61 15.18 -23.64
C LEU A 504 25.62 16.01 -24.93
N THR A 505 24.47 16.58 -25.29
CA THR A 505 24.31 17.39 -26.51
C THR A 505 23.94 18.83 -26.22
N GLY A 506 23.31 19.14 -25.09
CA GLY A 506 22.93 20.50 -24.71
C GLY A 506 22.22 20.57 -23.37
N GLU A 507 21.90 21.79 -22.94
CA GLU A 507 21.24 22.10 -21.66
C GLU A 507 20.21 23.22 -21.89
N PHE A 508 19.18 23.30 -21.05
CA PHE A 508 18.18 24.36 -21.03
C PHE A 508 17.64 24.53 -19.61
N GLY A 509 17.36 25.75 -19.17
CA GLY A 509 16.53 25.96 -17.98
C GLY A 509 17.07 26.90 -16.91
N HIS A 510 18.40 27.10 -16.79
CA HIS A 510 19.01 27.79 -15.64
C HIS A 510 18.39 29.14 -15.22
N GLU A 511 17.84 29.90 -16.17
CA GLU A 511 17.20 31.21 -15.91
C GLU A 511 15.76 31.26 -16.44
N GLU A 512 15.20 30.12 -16.85
CA GLU A 512 13.94 30.00 -17.60
C GLU A 512 12.82 29.45 -16.71
N GLY A 513 11.71 30.17 -16.62
CA GLY A 513 10.53 29.74 -15.88
C GLY A 513 10.73 29.74 -14.36
N SER A 514 9.86 29.00 -13.66
CA SER A 514 9.88 28.93 -12.20
C SER A 514 10.95 27.97 -11.71
N HIS A 515 11.66 28.39 -10.66
CA HIS A 515 12.62 27.59 -9.89
C HIS A 515 12.20 27.55 -8.42
N ASP A 516 10.89 27.60 -8.17
CA ASP A 516 10.33 27.62 -6.81
C ASP A 516 10.63 26.31 -6.05
N GLY A 517 11.00 25.23 -6.74
CA GLY A 517 11.40 23.95 -6.16
C GLY A 517 12.33 23.20 -7.12
N VAL A 518 12.70 21.97 -6.76
CA VAL A 518 13.53 21.12 -7.62
C VAL A 518 12.76 20.76 -8.89
N TRP A 519 13.41 20.84 -10.04
CA TRP A 519 12.81 20.38 -11.30
C TRP A 519 12.78 18.84 -11.33
N GLU A 520 11.71 18.28 -11.86
CA GLU A 520 11.47 16.83 -11.92
C GLU A 520 10.65 16.52 -13.18
N CYS A 521 10.59 15.25 -13.57
CA CYS A 521 9.70 14.70 -14.60
C CYS A 521 9.61 15.54 -15.91
N PRO A 522 10.72 15.72 -16.65
CA PRO A 522 10.69 16.40 -17.93
C PRO A 522 9.96 15.57 -18.99
N ASP A 523 9.22 16.22 -19.89
CA ASP A 523 8.74 15.61 -21.13
C ASP A 523 8.90 16.57 -22.31
N LEU A 524 9.40 16.07 -23.45
CA LEU A 524 9.69 16.87 -24.64
C LEU A 524 9.04 16.22 -25.86
N PHE A 525 8.18 16.96 -26.54
CA PHE A 525 7.44 16.48 -27.71
C PHE A 525 7.04 17.62 -28.63
N GLU A 526 6.72 17.28 -29.88
CA GLU A 526 6.21 18.22 -30.88
C GLU A 526 4.68 18.19 -30.92
N LEU A 527 4.07 19.38 -31.07
CA LEU A 527 2.63 19.56 -31.26
C LEU A 527 2.31 20.46 -32.46
N PRO A 528 1.27 20.14 -33.24
CA PRO A 528 0.75 21.05 -34.27
C PRO A 528 0.08 22.28 -33.63
N ILE A 529 0.22 23.44 -34.29
CA ILE A 529 -0.48 24.67 -33.94
C ILE A 529 -1.77 24.75 -34.75
N ASP A 530 -2.91 24.53 -34.10
CA ASP A 530 -4.22 24.44 -34.73
C ASP A 530 -4.15 23.60 -36.04
N ASP A 531 -4.91 23.98 -37.06
CA ASP A 531 -4.85 23.38 -38.40
C ASP A 531 -3.87 24.13 -39.33
N SER A 532 -2.88 24.84 -38.77
CA SER A 532 -2.02 25.74 -39.56
C SER A 532 -0.96 25.04 -40.41
N GLY A 533 -0.76 23.74 -40.22
CA GLY A 533 0.32 22.97 -40.84
C GLY A 533 1.72 23.30 -40.30
N ARG A 534 1.79 24.07 -39.21
CA ARG A 534 3.02 24.35 -38.45
C ARG A 534 2.96 23.65 -37.10
N SER A 535 4.11 23.37 -36.53
CA SER A 535 4.29 22.74 -35.22
C SER A 535 5.30 23.51 -34.38
N LYS A 536 5.29 23.23 -33.07
CA LYS A 536 6.27 23.70 -32.10
C LYS A 536 6.64 22.57 -31.15
N TRP A 537 7.83 22.65 -30.57
CA TRP A 537 8.23 21.79 -29.48
C TRP A 537 7.70 22.32 -28.16
N VAL A 538 7.27 21.41 -27.30
CA VAL A 538 6.80 21.69 -25.95
C VAL A 538 7.66 20.91 -24.97
N LEU A 539 8.24 21.62 -24.00
CA LEU A 539 8.96 21.04 -22.87
C LEU A 539 8.10 21.22 -21.62
N VAL A 540 7.65 20.12 -21.02
CA VAL A 540 6.94 20.08 -19.74
C VAL A 540 7.94 19.80 -18.63
N ILE A 541 7.81 20.51 -17.50
CA ILE A 541 8.66 20.35 -16.31
C ILE A 541 7.79 20.40 -15.06
N SER A 542 7.94 19.41 -14.19
CA SER A 542 7.37 19.43 -12.85
C SER A 542 8.32 20.08 -11.85
N ILE A 543 7.77 20.74 -10.83
CA ILE A 543 8.50 21.48 -9.78
C ILE A 543 8.06 20.96 -8.41
N GLY A 544 8.97 20.37 -7.65
CA GLY A 544 8.72 19.79 -6.33
C GLY A 544 8.20 20.80 -5.29
N ASP A 545 7.79 20.29 -4.11
CA ASP A 545 7.31 21.15 -3.03
C ASP A 545 8.41 22.05 -2.45
N ASN A 546 8.05 23.29 -2.13
CA ASN A 546 8.85 24.22 -1.36
C ASN A 546 7.99 24.78 -0.21
N PRO A 547 8.43 24.64 1.05
CA PRO A 547 7.68 25.16 2.21
C PRO A 547 7.31 26.65 2.12
N SER A 548 8.08 27.45 1.38
CA SER A 548 7.84 28.89 1.20
C SER A 548 6.72 29.18 0.19
N CYS A 549 6.42 28.24 -0.71
CA CYS A 549 5.43 28.42 -1.76
C CYS A 549 4.11 27.79 -1.31
N PRO A 550 3.03 28.58 -1.15
CA PRO A 550 1.76 28.07 -0.66
C PRO A 550 1.19 26.96 -1.54
N GLU A 551 1.43 27.00 -2.85
CA GLU A 551 0.96 26.07 -3.90
C GLU A 551 1.44 24.63 -3.73
N GLY A 552 2.65 24.43 -3.20
CA GLY A 552 3.30 23.13 -3.19
C GLY A 552 3.82 22.74 -4.56
N SER A 553 3.79 21.45 -4.89
CA SER A 553 4.29 20.93 -6.16
C SER A 553 3.41 21.32 -7.34
N ARG A 554 3.99 21.64 -8.50
CA ARG A 554 3.28 22.15 -9.70
C ARG A 554 3.94 21.69 -11.01
N THR A 555 3.29 21.96 -12.14
CA THR A 555 3.84 21.64 -13.47
C THR A 555 3.79 22.87 -14.39
N GLN A 556 4.94 23.24 -14.96
CA GLN A 556 5.11 24.31 -15.95
C GLN A 556 5.40 23.73 -17.34
N TYR A 557 5.30 24.56 -18.37
CA TYR A 557 5.72 24.20 -19.72
C TYR A 557 6.36 25.37 -20.46
N PHE A 558 7.11 25.03 -21.51
CA PHE A 558 7.76 25.96 -22.44
C PHE A 558 7.37 25.60 -23.87
N ILE A 559 7.24 26.59 -24.74
CA ILE A 559 6.96 26.42 -26.17
C ILE A 559 8.15 26.99 -26.94
N GLY A 560 8.63 26.27 -27.94
CA GLY A 560 9.84 26.66 -28.64
C GLY A 560 10.22 25.76 -29.82
N GLU A 561 11.52 25.79 -30.12
CA GLU A 561 12.15 24.97 -31.15
C GLU A 561 13.16 24.01 -30.54
N PHE A 562 13.28 22.80 -31.11
CA PHE A 562 14.29 21.82 -30.73
C PHE A 562 14.96 21.25 -31.98
N ASP A 563 16.30 21.32 -32.03
CA ASP A 563 17.08 20.87 -33.18
C ASP A 563 17.65 19.44 -33.01
N GLY A 564 17.29 18.77 -31.92
CA GLY A 564 17.87 17.49 -31.50
C GLY A 564 18.95 17.63 -30.41
N ASN A 565 19.50 18.82 -30.18
CA ASN A 565 20.53 19.11 -29.18
C ASN A 565 20.09 20.17 -28.16
N THR A 566 19.44 21.23 -28.62
CA THR A 566 19.16 22.43 -27.83
C THR A 566 17.70 22.84 -28.01
N PHE A 567 17.06 23.19 -26.90
CA PHE A 567 15.72 23.78 -26.88
C PHE A 567 15.83 25.30 -26.78
N ILE A 568 15.09 26.02 -27.63
CA ILE A 568 15.04 27.48 -27.66
C ILE A 568 13.61 27.90 -27.32
N ASN A 569 13.42 28.53 -26.15
CA ASN A 569 12.13 29.07 -25.72
C ASN A 569 11.71 30.25 -26.60
N ASP A 570 10.45 30.26 -27.05
CA ASP A 570 9.88 31.38 -27.81
C ASP A 570 9.52 32.58 -26.92
N ASN A 571 9.29 32.33 -25.62
CA ASN A 571 8.91 33.35 -24.64
C ASN A 571 10.13 33.92 -23.89
N SER A 572 9.94 35.03 -23.17
CA SER A 572 10.96 35.54 -22.26
C SER A 572 11.15 34.59 -21.07
N SER A 573 12.35 34.58 -20.52
CA SER A 573 12.72 33.62 -19.47
C SER A 573 11.95 33.79 -18.17
N ASP A 574 11.38 34.97 -17.92
CA ASP A 574 10.51 35.26 -16.77
C ASP A 574 9.02 34.95 -17.02
N HIS A 575 8.64 34.53 -18.24
CA HIS A 575 7.26 34.19 -18.57
C HIS A 575 6.94 32.73 -18.22
N ILE A 576 6.27 32.53 -17.08
CA ILE A 576 5.93 31.20 -16.57
C ILE A 576 4.56 30.77 -17.09
N MET A 577 4.53 29.67 -17.85
CA MET A 577 3.29 29.04 -18.31
C MET A 577 3.01 27.79 -17.47
N TRP A 578 1.86 27.78 -16.79
CA TRP A 578 1.44 26.65 -15.94
C TRP A 578 0.58 25.68 -16.73
N LEU A 579 0.87 24.38 -16.62
CA LEU A 579 0.06 23.33 -17.21
C LEU A 579 -1.29 23.23 -16.49
N ASP A 580 -1.29 23.39 -15.17
CA ASP A 580 -2.49 23.31 -14.33
C ASP A 580 -2.41 24.35 -13.22
N HIS A 581 -3.56 24.97 -12.92
CA HIS A 581 -3.69 25.99 -11.89
C HIS A 581 -4.37 25.48 -10.60
N GLY A 582 -4.75 24.20 -10.60
CA GLY A 582 -5.15 23.45 -9.42
C GLY A 582 -3.96 23.09 -8.53
N ARG A 583 -4.24 22.43 -7.40
CA ARG A 583 -3.23 22.00 -6.43
C ARG A 583 -2.73 20.59 -6.72
N ASP A 584 -3.49 19.77 -7.42
CA ASP A 584 -3.26 18.33 -7.49
C ASP A 584 -3.02 17.86 -8.93
N ASN A 585 -1.99 18.41 -9.58
CA ASN A 585 -1.48 17.92 -10.85
C ASN A 585 0.05 18.05 -10.89
N TYR A 586 0.73 16.90 -10.82
CA TYR A 586 2.18 16.81 -10.74
C TYR A 586 2.73 15.66 -11.57
N ALA A 587 4.03 15.71 -11.91
CA ALA A 587 4.74 14.65 -12.63
C ALA A 587 4.07 14.22 -13.94
N GLY A 588 3.44 15.17 -14.65
CA GLY A 588 2.69 14.90 -15.88
C GLY A 588 3.60 14.50 -17.03
N VAL A 589 3.42 13.30 -17.59
CA VAL A 589 4.16 12.81 -18.77
C VAL A 589 3.21 12.21 -19.81
N THR A 590 3.68 12.15 -21.05
CA THR A 590 2.93 11.74 -22.23
C THR A 590 3.25 10.31 -22.67
N TRP A 591 2.27 9.65 -23.28
CA TRP A 591 2.47 8.35 -23.93
C TRP A 591 3.40 8.47 -25.15
N SER A 592 4.43 7.63 -25.17
CA SER A 592 5.25 7.35 -26.35
C SER A 592 4.51 6.46 -27.33
N ASP A 593 4.87 6.56 -28.61
CA ASP A 593 4.51 5.59 -29.66
C ASP A 593 3.00 5.40 -29.90
N ILE A 594 2.15 6.37 -29.55
CA ILE A 594 0.76 6.43 -30.04
C ILE A 594 0.80 6.47 -31.57
N PRO A 595 0.01 5.63 -32.29
CA PRO A 595 0.08 5.57 -33.74
C PRO A 595 -0.27 6.91 -34.40
N GLU A 596 0.43 7.25 -35.48
CA GLU A 596 0.21 8.48 -36.24
C GLU A 596 -1.23 8.64 -36.72
N GLN A 597 -1.95 7.52 -36.95
CA GLN A 597 -3.37 7.54 -37.34
C GLN A 597 -4.32 8.03 -36.23
N ASP A 598 -3.94 7.87 -34.96
CA ASP A 598 -4.65 8.47 -33.84
C ASP A 598 -4.28 9.96 -33.74
N GLY A 599 -2.99 10.28 -33.87
CA GLY A 599 -2.48 11.64 -34.01
C GLY A 599 -2.54 12.50 -32.74
N ARG A 600 -3.11 11.99 -31.64
CA ARG A 600 -3.19 12.71 -30.37
C ARG A 600 -1.88 12.59 -29.59
N ARG A 601 -1.54 13.66 -28.87
CA ARG A 601 -0.61 13.61 -27.75
C ARG A 601 -1.40 13.56 -26.46
N VAL A 602 -1.29 12.47 -25.71
CA VAL A 602 -2.02 12.28 -24.45
C VAL A 602 -1.05 12.40 -23.29
N ILE A 603 -1.38 13.21 -22.28
CA ILE A 603 -0.69 13.36 -21.00
C ILE A 603 -1.53 12.79 -19.86
N ILE A 604 -0.88 12.29 -18.81
CA ILE A 604 -1.53 12.02 -17.52
C ILE A 604 -0.57 12.45 -16.41
N GLY A 605 -1.10 13.01 -15.32
CA GLY A 605 -0.33 13.43 -14.16
C GLY A 605 -0.72 12.67 -12.90
N TRP A 606 0.12 12.73 -11.88
CA TRP A 606 -0.22 12.34 -10.52
C TRP A 606 -1.16 13.39 -9.93
N MET A 607 -2.37 12.95 -9.59
CA MET A 607 -3.41 13.76 -8.96
C MET A 607 -3.18 13.85 -7.45
N SER A 608 -2.10 14.53 -7.06
CA SER A 608 -1.81 14.87 -5.67
C SER A 608 -0.77 15.99 -5.60
N ASN A 609 -0.33 16.32 -4.38
CA ASN A 609 0.66 17.36 -4.13
C ASN A 609 1.61 16.93 -3.02
N TRP A 610 2.92 17.04 -3.26
CA TRP A 610 3.95 16.67 -2.28
C TRP A 610 3.76 17.32 -0.91
N LYS A 611 3.16 18.50 -0.88
CA LYS A 611 2.88 19.26 0.35
C LYS A 611 2.01 18.53 1.37
N TYR A 612 1.14 17.63 0.93
CA TYR A 612 0.24 16.86 1.81
C TYR A 612 0.03 15.42 1.37
N ALA A 613 0.74 14.96 0.33
CA ALA A 613 0.56 13.64 -0.24
C ALA A 613 0.77 12.52 0.79
N ASN A 614 1.57 12.70 1.84
CA ASN A 614 1.76 11.69 2.90
C ASN A 614 0.63 11.64 3.95
N GLU A 615 -0.37 12.51 3.85
CA GLU A 615 -1.36 12.75 4.91
C GLU A 615 -2.82 12.60 4.42
N THR A 616 -3.04 12.43 3.11
CA THR A 616 -4.40 12.29 2.56
C THR A 616 -5.17 11.11 3.19
N PRO A 617 -6.48 11.26 3.47
CA PRO A 617 -7.25 10.31 4.28
C PRO A 617 -7.78 9.09 3.50
N THR A 618 -6.97 8.48 2.64
CA THR A 618 -7.38 7.39 1.72
C THR A 618 -7.16 5.96 2.27
N GLY A 619 -6.72 5.83 3.52
CA GLY A 619 -6.62 4.55 4.20
C GLY A 619 -5.61 3.60 3.54
N ALA A 620 -6.10 2.49 2.96
CA ALA A 620 -5.27 1.40 2.48
C ALA A 620 -4.55 1.66 1.16
N TRP A 621 -4.98 2.65 0.38
CA TRP A 621 -4.37 3.11 -0.87
C TRP A 621 -4.06 4.60 -0.77
N ARG A 622 -3.19 5.13 -1.64
CA ARG A 622 -2.87 6.55 -1.70
C ARG A 622 -2.29 6.95 -3.04
N GLY A 623 -2.75 8.11 -3.53
CA GLY A 623 -2.41 8.62 -4.85
C GLY A 623 -3.37 8.10 -5.93
N ALA A 624 -3.68 8.97 -6.88
CA ALA A 624 -4.48 8.69 -8.07
C ALA A 624 -3.85 9.42 -9.25
N MET A 625 -4.21 9.05 -10.47
CA MET A 625 -3.85 9.81 -11.67
C MET A 625 -4.94 10.82 -12.01
N THR A 626 -4.60 11.89 -12.74
CA THR A 626 -5.58 12.78 -13.37
C THR A 626 -6.35 12.02 -14.46
N LEU A 627 -7.40 12.61 -15.02
CA LEU A 627 -7.91 12.15 -16.31
C LEU A 627 -6.78 12.22 -17.36
N PRO A 628 -6.68 11.26 -18.28
CA PRO A 628 -5.83 11.39 -19.45
C PRO A 628 -6.32 12.56 -20.31
N ARG A 629 -5.39 13.43 -20.75
CA ARG A 629 -5.73 14.67 -21.47
C ARG A 629 -5.06 14.71 -22.84
N VAL A 630 -5.81 15.08 -23.86
CA VAL A 630 -5.27 15.43 -25.17
C VAL A 630 -4.68 16.84 -25.10
N LEU A 631 -3.42 16.98 -25.51
CA LEU A 631 -2.72 18.26 -25.61
C LEU A 631 -2.83 18.83 -27.02
N SER A 632 -3.08 20.14 -27.13
CA SER A 632 -3.07 20.89 -28.39
C SER A 632 -2.37 22.24 -28.20
N LEU A 633 -1.86 22.83 -29.29
CA LEU A 633 -1.41 24.22 -29.30
C LEU A 633 -2.40 25.07 -30.08
N THR A 634 -2.79 26.20 -29.50
CA THR A 634 -3.69 27.17 -30.14
C THR A 634 -3.04 28.54 -30.22
N ASN A 635 -3.17 29.17 -31.38
CA ASN A 635 -2.69 30.52 -31.62
C ASN A 635 -3.74 31.55 -31.18
N ARG A 636 -3.39 32.39 -30.21
CA ARG A 636 -4.24 33.47 -29.69
C ARG A 636 -3.55 34.82 -29.86
N ASP A 637 -4.29 35.91 -29.62
CA ASP A 637 -3.76 37.27 -29.71
C ASP A 637 -2.57 37.51 -28.75
N GLU A 638 -2.55 36.83 -27.61
CA GLU A 638 -1.48 36.91 -26.60
C GLU A 638 -0.29 35.99 -26.89
N GLY A 639 -0.39 35.10 -27.89
CA GLY A 639 0.65 34.13 -28.23
C GLY A 639 0.11 32.72 -28.46
N ILE A 640 1.02 31.77 -28.69
CA ILE A 640 0.69 30.36 -28.77
C ILE A 640 0.61 29.81 -27.35
N VAL A 641 -0.47 29.11 -27.04
CA VAL A 641 -0.73 28.52 -25.71
C VAL A 641 -1.12 27.06 -25.85
N LEU A 642 -0.85 26.29 -24.79
CA LEU A 642 -1.26 24.90 -24.71
C LEU A 642 -2.69 24.80 -24.15
N THR A 643 -3.52 23.97 -24.77
CA THR A 643 -4.86 23.62 -24.32
C THR A 643 -4.95 22.12 -24.04
N GLN A 644 -5.84 21.75 -23.12
CA GLN A 644 -5.98 20.36 -22.66
C GLN A 644 -7.44 19.98 -22.54
N MET A 645 -7.83 18.83 -23.05
CA MET A 645 -9.17 18.28 -22.85
C MET A 645 -9.09 16.80 -22.48
N PRO A 646 -9.97 16.26 -21.61
CA PRO A 646 -10.03 14.83 -21.36
C PRO A 646 -10.17 14.03 -22.65
N VAL A 647 -9.58 12.84 -22.68
CA VAL A 647 -9.73 11.92 -23.81
C VAL A 647 -11.20 11.57 -24.02
N ARG A 648 -11.68 11.62 -25.27
CA ARG A 648 -13.08 11.38 -25.65
C ARG A 648 -13.63 10.03 -25.15
N GLU A 649 -12.77 9.06 -24.92
CA GLU A 649 -13.11 7.74 -24.40
C GLU A 649 -13.81 7.80 -23.04
N ILE A 650 -13.59 8.85 -22.23
CA ILE A 650 -14.27 9.05 -20.95
C ILE A 650 -15.80 9.19 -21.11
N GLU A 651 -16.26 9.70 -22.27
CA GLU A 651 -17.69 9.91 -22.54
C GLU A 651 -18.49 8.60 -22.56
N GLN A 652 -17.83 7.46 -22.74
CA GLN A 652 -18.47 6.15 -22.66
C GLN A 652 -19.03 5.82 -21.27
N LEU A 653 -18.55 6.52 -20.23
CA LEU A 653 -19.04 6.37 -18.87
C LEU A 653 -20.37 7.11 -18.64
N ARG A 654 -20.81 7.97 -19.56
CA ARG A 654 -22.08 8.70 -19.45
C ARG A 654 -23.27 7.74 -19.36
N LYS A 655 -24.10 7.94 -18.34
CA LYS A 655 -25.38 7.23 -18.12
C LYS A 655 -26.55 8.18 -18.41
N GLU A 656 -27.21 8.66 -17.35
CA GLU A 656 -28.32 9.59 -17.47
C GLU A 656 -27.80 10.99 -17.77
N SER A 657 -28.38 11.63 -18.78
CA SER A 657 -28.02 12.98 -19.20
C SER A 657 -29.21 13.90 -19.04
N ARG A 658 -29.01 15.05 -18.41
CA ARG A 658 -30.03 16.08 -18.24
C ARG A 658 -29.51 17.40 -18.81
N ASN A 659 -30.36 18.05 -19.60
CA ASN A 659 -29.98 19.21 -20.39
C ASN A 659 -30.98 20.34 -20.19
N TRP A 660 -30.47 21.54 -20.02
CA TRP A 660 -31.26 22.75 -19.87
C TRP A 660 -30.65 23.87 -20.71
N ASN A 661 -31.49 24.77 -21.19
CA ASN A 661 -31.06 25.90 -22.01
C ASN A 661 -31.71 27.18 -21.50
N MET A 662 -31.01 28.30 -21.65
CA MET A 662 -31.50 29.64 -21.33
C MET A 662 -32.05 29.76 -19.89
N ILE A 663 -31.34 29.18 -18.91
CA ILE A 663 -31.70 29.32 -17.49
C ILE A 663 -31.19 30.68 -17.01
N THR A 664 -32.07 31.51 -16.46
CA THR A 664 -31.65 32.69 -15.71
C THR A 664 -31.47 32.32 -14.25
N VAL A 665 -30.30 32.62 -13.69
CA VAL A 665 -30.00 32.41 -12.26
C VAL A 665 -29.66 33.73 -11.59
N ALA A 666 -30.12 33.88 -10.35
CA ALA A 666 -29.96 35.07 -9.51
C ALA A 666 -29.80 34.63 -8.04
N PRO A 667 -29.41 35.52 -7.10
CA PRO A 667 -29.20 35.15 -5.69
C PRO A 667 -30.46 34.57 -5.02
N ASP A 668 -31.63 35.10 -5.37
CA ASP A 668 -32.94 34.69 -4.86
C ASP A 668 -33.63 33.61 -5.71
N SER A 669 -33.02 33.26 -6.85
CA SER A 669 -33.49 32.22 -7.77
C SER A 669 -32.32 31.35 -8.26
N PRO A 670 -31.70 30.55 -7.36
CA PRO A 670 -30.64 29.63 -7.76
C PRO A 670 -31.24 28.48 -8.57
N TYR A 671 -30.46 27.98 -9.53
CA TYR A 671 -30.75 26.70 -10.14
C TYR A 671 -30.33 25.57 -9.19
N MET A 672 -31.19 24.57 -9.00
CA MET A 672 -30.97 23.45 -8.08
C MET A 672 -31.21 22.12 -8.78
N LEU A 673 -30.26 21.21 -8.67
CA LEU A 673 -30.35 19.83 -9.13
C LEU A 673 -30.08 18.88 -7.97
N LYS A 674 -31.10 18.11 -7.58
CA LYS A 674 -30.96 17.00 -6.63
C LYS A 674 -30.33 15.81 -7.32
N THR A 675 -29.28 15.27 -6.73
CA THR A 675 -28.60 14.06 -7.18
C THR A 675 -27.99 13.35 -5.98
N LYS A 676 -27.88 12.02 -6.07
CA LYS A 676 -27.13 11.20 -5.10
C LYS A 676 -25.87 10.59 -5.70
N ASN A 677 -25.57 10.96 -6.95
CA ASN A 677 -24.44 10.44 -7.69
C ASN A 677 -23.21 11.33 -7.43
N ASP A 678 -22.17 10.69 -6.97
CA ASP A 678 -20.85 11.22 -6.64
C ASP A 678 -19.89 11.19 -7.83
N LEU A 679 -20.34 10.73 -9.00
CA LEU A 679 -19.63 10.75 -10.29
C LEU A 679 -20.43 11.56 -11.32
N LEU A 680 -19.97 12.76 -11.66
CA LEU A 680 -20.67 13.66 -12.59
C LEU A 680 -19.72 14.27 -13.60
N GLU A 681 -20.27 14.53 -14.78
CA GLU A 681 -19.74 15.47 -15.74
C GLU A 681 -20.73 16.63 -15.90
N ILE A 682 -20.22 17.86 -15.89
CA ILE A 682 -21.02 19.08 -15.96
C ILE A 682 -20.44 19.99 -17.04
N GLU A 683 -21.23 20.33 -18.05
CA GLU A 683 -20.88 21.30 -19.09
C GLU A 683 -21.80 22.52 -18.97
N ALA A 684 -21.22 23.72 -18.87
CA ALA A 684 -21.97 24.96 -18.73
C ALA A 684 -21.41 26.08 -19.62
N ASP A 685 -22.28 26.68 -20.45
CA ASP A 685 -22.01 27.93 -21.19
C ASP A 685 -22.73 29.08 -20.46
N ILE A 686 -21.95 29.97 -19.85
CA ILE A 686 -22.43 31.01 -18.94
C ILE A 686 -22.18 32.39 -19.54
N ASN A 687 -23.23 33.19 -19.70
CA ASN A 687 -23.12 34.61 -20.04
C ASN A 687 -22.89 35.45 -18.77
N ILE A 688 -21.70 36.06 -18.65
CA ILE A 688 -21.21 36.74 -17.45
C ILE A 688 -21.50 38.26 -17.42
N GLN A 689 -22.23 38.80 -18.40
CA GLN A 689 -22.33 40.26 -18.64
C GLN A 689 -22.95 41.10 -17.51
N SER A 690 -23.63 40.51 -16.51
CA SER A 690 -24.44 41.26 -15.54
C SER A 690 -24.47 40.74 -14.10
N ALA A 691 -23.48 39.98 -13.64
CA ALA A 691 -23.46 39.41 -12.29
C ALA A 691 -22.21 39.76 -11.46
N GLY A 692 -22.33 39.62 -10.14
CA GLY A 692 -21.20 39.42 -9.23
C GLY A 692 -20.60 38.01 -9.37
N GLU A 693 -19.89 37.51 -8.35
CA GLU A 693 -19.30 36.16 -8.43
C GLU A 693 -20.39 35.11 -8.76
N VAL A 694 -20.10 34.23 -9.72
CA VAL A 694 -20.96 33.10 -10.10
C VAL A 694 -20.40 31.85 -9.42
N TYR A 695 -21.27 31.00 -8.87
CA TYR A 695 -20.88 29.76 -8.19
C TYR A 695 -21.64 28.56 -8.73
N ILE A 696 -20.91 27.48 -8.98
CA ILE A 696 -21.39 26.11 -9.12
C ILE A 696 -20.97 25.37 -7.84
N LYS A 697 -21.94 25.04 -6.98
CA LYS A 697 -21.70 24.45 -5.66
C LYS A 697 -22.15 23.01 -5.62
N MET A 698 -21.27 22.14 -5.13
CA MET A 698 -21.48 20.71 -4.93
C MET A 698 -21.57 20.46 -3.43
N GLN A 699 -22.78 20.20 -2.94
CA GLN A 699 -23.09 20.04 -1.52
C GLN A 699 -23.38 18.58 -1.20
N SER A 700 -22.66 18.01 -0.23
CA SER A 700 -22.89 16.65 0.24
C SER A 700 -24.16 16.51 1.07
N SER A 701 -24.60 15.26 1.30
CA SER A 701 -25.67 14.96 2.27
C SER A 701 -25.22 15.06 3.74
N GLY A 702 -23.92 15.19 3.99
CA GLY A 702 -23.34 15.46 5.31
C GLY A 702 -23.52 16.94 5.59
N GLN A 703 -22.48 17.75 5.42
CA GLN A 703 -22.54 19.22 5.38
C GLN A 703 -21.42 19.85 4.52
N SER A 704 -20.59 19.04 3.84
CA SER A 704 -19.48 19.56 3.03
C SER A 704 -19.93 20.24 1.74
N GLU A 705 -19.15 21.23 1.30
CA GLU A 705 -19.38 22.02 0.09
C GLU A 705 -18.04 22.20 -0.64
N THR A 706 -18.03 21.89 -1.94
CA THR A 706 -16.98 22.34 -2.87
C THR A 706 -17.61 23.35 -3.83
N SER A 707 -16.96 24.49 -4.06
CA SER A 707 -17.47 25.53 -4.96
C SER A 707 -16.49 25.79 -6.10
N ILE A 708 -16.98 25.76 -7.33
CA ILE A 708 -16.28 26.31 -8.49
C ILE A 708 -16.91 27.67 -8.77
N GLY A 709 -16.13 28.73 -8.91
CA GLY A 709 -16.68 30.05 -9.14
C GLY A 709 -15.88 30.92 -10.07
N TYR A 710 -16.53 31.97 -10.56
CA TYR A 710 -15.95 32.94 -11.46
C TYR A 710 -16.20 34.36 -10.97
N ASP A 711 -15.14 35.13 -10.79
CA ASP A 711 -15.16 36.56 -10.47
C ASP A 711 -15.06 37.37 -11.78
N PRO A 712 -16.16 37.99 -12.26
CA PRO A 712 -16.15 38.76 -13.50
C PRO A 712 -15.36 40.07 -13.41
N VAL A 713 -15.14 40.62 -12.21
CA VAL A 713 -14.37 41.85 -12.00
C VAL A 713 -12.88 41.55 -12.11
N ARG A 714 -12.42 40.46 -11.48
CA ARG A 714 -11.02 40.03 -11.55
C ARG A 714 -10.69 39.20 -12.80
N GLN A 715 -11.71 38.77 -13.54
CA GLN A 715 -11.58 37.78 -14.62
C GLN A 715 -10.89 36.52 -14.12
N TRP A 716 -11.42 35.92 -13.06
CA TRP A 716 -10.73 34.89 -12.28
C TRP A 716 -11.63 33.69 -12.00
N ILE A 717 -11.26 32.53 -12.51
CA ILE A 717 -11.89 31.23 -12.23
C ILE A 717 -11.20 30.61 -11.02
N PHE A 718 -11.97 30.01 -10.11
CA PHE A 718 -11.43 29.45 -8.87
C PHE A 718 -12.17 28.20 -8.40
N ILE A 719 -11.46 27.42 -7.58
CA ILE A 719 -12.02 26.36 -6.75
C ILE A 719 -11.87 26.79 -5.28
N ASP A 720 -12.94 26.67 -4.51
CA ASP A 720 -12.94 26.76 -3.05
C ASP A 720 -13.27 25.39 -2.47
N ARG A 721 -12.22 24.76 -1.92
CA ARG A 721 -12.30 23.47 -1.23
C ARG A 721 -12.15 23.59 0.28
N SER A 722 -12.27 24.80 0.83
CA SER A 722 -12.09 25.06 2.27
C SER A 722 -13.10 24.31 3.17
N LYS A 723 -14.26 23.94 2.60
CA LYS A 723 -15.32 23.19 3.27
C LYS A 723 -15.64 21.86 2.57
N SER A 724 -14.70 21.33 1.81
CA SER A 724 -14.88 20.13 0.96
C SER A 724 -14.95 18.79 1.71
N GLY A 725 -15.13 18.82 3.04
CA GLY A 725 -15.24 17.64 3.91
C GLY A 725 -14.06 17.51 4.85
N MET A 726 -13.35 16.39 4.80
CA MET A 726 -12.12 16.18 5.57
C MET A 726 -11.01 17.07 5.01
N THR A 727 -10.64 18.11 5.74
CA THR A 727 -9.61 19.08 5.31
C THR A 727 -8.54 19.35 6.37
N ASP A 728 -8.73 18.82 7.58
CA ASP A 728 -7.91 19.07 8.76
C ASP A 728 -6.63 18.22 8.83
N PHE A 729 -6.47 17.27 7.90
CA PHE A 729 -5.26 16.45 7.80
C PHE A 729 -4.01 17.25 7.40
N HIS A 730 -4.15 18.42 6.77
CA HIS A 730 -3.01 19.30 6.49
C HIS A 730 -3.43 20.78 6.39
N PRO A 731 -2.70 21.73 7.01
CA PRO A 731 -3.09 23.16 7.08
C PRO A 731 -3.13 23.88 5.72
N SER A 732 -2.43 23.39 4.70
CA SER A 732 -2.45 23.97 3.35
C SER A 732 -3.52 23.39 2.43
N PHE A 733 -4.31 22.41 2.89
CA PHE A 733 -5.30 21.75 2.04
C PHE A 733 -6.57 22.61 1.87
N ALA A 734 -7.13 23.13 2.97
CA ALA A 734 -8.30 24.00 2.94
C ALA A 734 -7.96 25.37 2.33
N CYS A 735 -8.36 25.62 1.08
CA CYS A 735 -8.06 26.88 0.38
C CYS A 735 -9.07 27.24 -0.71
N LYS A 736 -9.02 28.52 -1.12
CA LYS A 736 -9.61 29.07 -2.36
C LYS A 736 -8.47 29.57 -3.25
N HIS A 737 -8.36 29.04 -4.47
CA HIS A 737 -7.30 29.39 -5.43
C HIS A 737 -7.83 29.26 -6.86
N GLY A 738 -7.07 29.79 -7.82
CA GLY A 738 -7.55 29.90 -9.18
C GLY A 738 -6.61 30.65 -10.10
N ALA A 739 -7.09 30.94 -11.31
CA ALA A 739 -6.32 31.58 -12.36
C ALA A 739 -7.14 32.60 -13.14
N ARG A 740 -6.42 33.48 -13.86
CA ARG A 740 -7.06 34.45 -14.75
C ARG A 740 -7.71 33.71 -15.92
N LEU A 741 -8.96 34.05 -16.23
CA LEU A 741 -9.72 33.56 -17.37
C LEU A 741 -10.49 34.73 -17.98
N VAL A 742 -10.11 35.11 -19.21
CA VAL A 742 -10.80 36.19 -19.94
C VAL A 742 -12.03 35.61 -20.65
N PRO A 743 -13.23 36.20 -20.49
CA PRO A 743 -14.43 35.77 -21.19
C PRO A 743 -14.33 35.97 -22.70
N GLU A 744 -14.79 34.99 -23.46
CA GLU A 744 -14.89 35.08 -24.92
C GLU A 744 -16.29 35.55 -25.31
N ASN A 745 -16.39 36.71 -25.96
CA ASN A 745 -17.68 37.32 -26.32
C ASN A 745 -18.65 37.49 -25.12
N GLY A 746 -18.10 37.77 -23.93
CA GLY A 746 -18.86 37.90 -22.69
C GLY A 746 -19.37 36.57 -22.13
N LYS A 747 -18.74 35.45 -22.50
CA LYS A 747 -19.10 34.11 -22.04
C LYS A 747 -17.89 33.38 -21.47
N ILE A 748 -18.18 32.44 -20.57
CA ILE A 748 -17.23 31.40 -20.15
C ILE A 748 -17.87 30.04 -20.39
N LYS A 749 -17.07 29.07 -20.81
CA LYS A 749 -17.48 27.68 -20.91
C LYS A 749 -16.72 26.86 -19.87
N LEU A 750 -17.44 26.06 -19.10
CA LEU A 750 -16.87 25.20 -18.07
C LEU A 750 -17.23 23.75 -18.39
N HIS A 751 -16.22 22.88 -18.38
CA HIS A 751 -16.38 21.43 -18.45
C HIS A 751 -15.76 20.83 -17.19
N ILE A 752 -16.59 20.30 -16.30
CA ILE A 752 -16.23 19.91 -14.93
C ILE A 752 -16.45 18.42 -14.78
N TRP A 753 -15.44 17.73 -14.26
CA TRP A 753 -15.48 16.32 -13.91
C TRP A 753 -15.41 16.18 -12.40
N LEU A 754 -16.44 15.59 -11.81
CA LEU A 754 -16.52 15.31 -10.38
C LEU A 754 -16.36 13.80 -10.17
N ASP A 755 -15.41 13.45 -9.31
CA ASP A 755 -15.21 12.11 -8.78
C ASP A 755 -15.34 12.14 -7.25
N ARG A 756 -15.36 10.98 -6.60
CA ARG A 756 -15.51 10.81 -5.14
C ARG A 756 -14.48 11.58 -4.33
N ASN A 757 -13.29 11.80 -4.88
CA ASN A 757 -12.21 12.49 -4.20
C ASN A 757 -11.52 13.57 -5.04
N ALA A 758 -12.12 13.99 -6.15
CA ALA A 758 -11.48 14.94 -7.06
C ALA A 758 -12.47 15.77 -7.85
N VAL A 759 -12.02 16.95 -8.26
CA VAL A 759 -12.68 17.80 -9.24
C VAL A 759 -11.67 18.32 -10.26
N GLU A 760 -11.96 18.13 -11.55
CA GLU A 760 -11.18 18.68 -12.65
C GLU A 760 -12.04 19.66 -13.45
N VAL A 761 -11.56 20.90 -13.61
CA VAL A 761 -12.27 21.98 -14.31
C VAL A 761 -11.48 22.40 -15.54
N TYR A 762 -12.10 22.29 -16.71
CA TYR A 762 -11.57 22.70 -18.00
C TYR A 762 -12.36 23.91 -18.49
N ALA A 763 -11.76 25.09 -18.46
CA ALA A 763 -12.41 26.34 -18.84
C ALA A 763 -12.00 26.80 -20.24
N ASN A 764 -12.98 27.29 -21.00
CA ASN A 764 -12.84 27.75 -22.39
C ASN A 764 -12.03 26.75 -23.24
N GLU A 765 -12.56 25.53 -23.36
CA GLU A 765 -11.98 24.48 -24.20
C GLU A 765 -10.55 24.12 -23.79
N GLY A 766 -10.30 24.10 -22.48
CA GLY A 766 -9.02 23.63 -21.93
C GLY A 766 -7.93 24.69 -21.86
N LEU A 767 -8.26 25.96 -22.08
CA LEU A 767 -7.33 27.08 -21.97
C LEU A 767 -6.82 27.28 -20.53
N VAL A 768 -7.69 27.08 -19.55
CA VAL A 768 -7.34 27.11 -18.13
C VAL A 768 -7.87 25.84 -17.50
N VAL A 769 -6.99 25.08 -16.84
CA VAL A 769 -7.34 23.83 -16.16
C VAL A 769 -7.04 23.95 -14.66
N LEU A 770 -7.94 23.43 -13.84
CA LEU A 770 -7.75 23.30 -12.39
C LEU A 770 -8.10 21.89 -11.94
N THR A 771 -7.15 21.22 -11.29
CA THR A 771 -7.32 19.90 -10.70
C THR A 771 -7.12 19.94 -9.19
N ASP A 772 -8.13 19.52 -8.43
CA ASP A 772 -8.05 19.46 -6.97
C ASP A 772 -8.62 18.15 -6.42
N GLN A 773 -7.90 17.57 -5.47
CA GLN A 773 -8.46 16.58 -4.56
C GLN A 773 -9.45 17.24 -3.61
N ILE A 774 -10.50 16.50 -3.28
CA ILE A 774 -11.52 16.81 -2.26
C ILE A 774 -11.78 15.54 -1.44
N PHE A 775 -12.26 15.67 -0.20
CA PHE A 775 -12.59 14.51 0.63
C PHE A 775 -13.96 14.69 1.31
N PRO A 776 -15.07 14.62 0.54
CA PRO A 776 -16.41 14.89 1.05
C PRO A 776 -16.81 13.97 2.20
N ASP A 777 -17.51 14.51 3.20
CA ASP A 777 -17.98 13.76 4.36
C ASP A 777 -19.11 12.75 4.05
N ALA A 778 -19.78 12.92 2.91
CA ALA A 778 -20.82 12.04 2.39
C ALA A 778 -20.96 12.21 0.86
N PRO A 779 -21.71 11.34 0.16
CA PRO A 779 -22.05 11.54 -1.25
C PRO A 779 -22.74 12.88 -1.52
N LEU A 780 -22.67 13.33 -2.77
CA LEU A 780 -23.35 14.53 -3.24
C LEU A 780 -24.87 14.43 -3.00
N ASN A 781 -25.50 15.54 -2.62
CA ASN A 781 -26.95 15.67 -2.45
C ASN A 781 -27.55 16.73 -3.37
N ASP A 782 -26.81 17.83 -3.55
CA ASP A 782 -27.25 18.99 -4.32
C ASP A 782 -26.11 19.53 -5.19
N LEU A 783 -26.43 19.78 -6.46
CA LEU A 783 -25.70 20.71 -7.31
C LEU A 783 -26.52 22.00 -7.40
N SER A 784 -25.90 23.15 -7.15
CA SER A 784 -26.56 24.44 -7.27
C SER A 784 -25.76 25.44 -8.08
N ILE A 785 -26.45 26.30 -8.83
CA ILE A 785 -25.83 27.41 -9.57
C ILE A 785 -26.49 28.71 -9.13
N SER A 786 -25.67 29.63 -8.63
CA SER A 786 -26.12 30.89 -8.05
C SER A 786 -25.14 32.02 -8.35
N THR A 787 -25.57 33.26 -8.14
CA THR A 787 -24.72 34.44 -8.21
C THR A 787 -24.70 35.16 -6.86
N GLU A 788 -23.62 35.84 -6.53
CA GLU A 788 -23.54 36.72 -5.35
C GLU A 788 -24.50 37.92 -5.48
N SER A 789 -24.55 38.52 -6.67
CA SER A 789 -25.44 39.62 -7.01
C SER A 789 -25.72 39.67 -8.52
N GLY A 790 -26.75 40.40 -8.93
CA GLY A 790 -27.14 40.48 -10.35
C GLY A 790 -27.77 39.18 -10.86
N GLN A 791 -27.70 38.94 -12.16
CA GLN A 791 -28.18 37.71 -12.78
C GLN A 791 -27.24 37.28 -13.91
N VAL A 792 -27.11 35.97 -14.13
CA VAL A 792 -26.49 35.40 -15.34
C VAL A 792 -27.47 34.52 -16.08
N VAL A 793 -27.20 34.32 -17.37
CA VAL A 793 -27.91 33.35 -18.20
C VAL A 793 -26.98 32.19 -18.49
N LEU A 794 -27.39 30.98 -18.10
CA LEU A 794 -26.82 29.74 -18.58
C LEU A 794 -27.41 29.49 -19.96
N ASN A 795 -26.61 29.71 -21.01
CA ASN A 795 -27.02 29.45 -22.38
C ASN A 795 -27.34 27.95 -22.54
N SER A 796 -26.48 27.10 -21.99
CA SER A 796 -26.70 25.67 -21.83
C SER A 796 -26.12 25.17 -20.50
N LEU A 797 -26.74 24.12 -19.96
CA LEU A 797 -26.26 23.31 -18.86
C LEU A 797 -26.52 21.85 -19.20
N HIS A 798 -25.47 21.05 -19.27
CA HIS A 798 -25.52 19.60 -19.43
C HIS A 798 -24.94 18.95 -18.19
N VAL A 799 -25.65 17.98 -17.62
CA VAL A 799 -25.17 17.19 -16.49
C VAL A 799 -25.34 15.72 -16.84
N HIS A 800 -24.23 14.99 -16.86
CA HIS A 800 -24.19 13.56 -17.09
C HIS A 800 -23.81 12.85 -15.79
N GLU A 801 -24.64 11.89 -15.39
CA GLU A 801 -24.26 10.91 -14.38
C GLU A 801 -23.29 9.90 -15.00
N LEU A 802 -22.23 9.55 -14.27
CA LEU A 802 -21.19 8.66 -14.80
C LEU A 802 -21.26 7.26 -14.16
N GLN A 803 -20.80 6.27 -14.92
CA GLN A 803 -20.52 4.93 -14.44
C GLN A 803 -19.10 4.87 -13.89
N SER A 804 -18.93 4.16 -12.77
CA SER A 804 -17.60 3.83 -12.24
C SER A 804 -16.87 2.84 -13.16
N ILE A 805 -15.57 3.07 -13.40
CA ILE A 805 -14.67 2.16 -14.13
C ILE A 805 -14.44 0.85 -13.36
N HIS A 806 -14.61 0.87 -12.03
CA HIS A 806 -14.62 -0.35 -11.23
C HIS A 806 -15.92 -1.12 -11.49
N THR A 807 -15.82 -2.34 -12.00
CA THR A 807 -16.97 -3.25 -12.10
C THR A 807 -17.52 -3.53 -10.70
N SER A 808 -18.78 -3.15 -10.48
CA SER A 808 -19.50 -3.56 -9.28
C SER A 808 -19.68 -5.09 -9.31
N ASN A 809 -19.20 -5.78 -8.28
CA ASN A 809 -19.54 -7.20 -8.01
C ASN A 809 -21.02 -7.35 -7.63
N ASN A 810 -21.94 -6.87 -8.46
CA ASN A 810 -23.39 -7.00 -8.28
C ASN A 810 -23.94 -8.35 -8.79
N ASN A 811 -23.10 -9.37 -8.88
CA ASN A 811 -23.49 -10.75 -9.21
C ASN A 811 -23.06 -11.76 -8.13
N ILE A 812 -23.32 -11.44 -6.86
CA ILE A 812 -23.39 -12.46 -5.80
C ILE A 812 -24.75 -12.32 -5.10
N GLY A 813 -25.69 -13.19 -5.49
CA GLY A 813 -26.82 -13.60 -4.65
C GLY A 813 -28.11 -12.78 -4.73
N GLN A 814 -28.85 -12.89 -5.84
CA GLN A 814 -30.30 -13.01 -5.70
C GLN A 814 -30.59 -14.35 -5.00
N THR A 815 -30.80 -14.31 -3.68
CA THR A 815 -31.55 -15.35 -2.97
C THR A 815 -32.78 -14.74 -2.34
N SER A 816 -33.89 -14.97 -3.05
CA SER A 816 -35.26 -15.13 -2.58
C SER A 816 -35.52 -15.06 -1.07
N GLY A 817 -36.55 -14.28 -0.71
CA GLY A 817 -37.48 -14.68 0.35
C GLY A 817 -37.75 -13.61 1.40
N ARG A 818 -38.88 -12.92 1.26
CA ARG A 818 -39.89 -12.71 2.32
C ARG A 818 -41.06 -11.91 1.74
N ASP A 819 -41.92 -12.64 1.05
CA ASP A 819 -43.36 -12.40 1.11
C ASP A 819 -43.98 -13.46 2.03
N GLU A 820 -45.06 -13.06 2.70
CA GLU A 820 -46.03 -13.83 3.48
C GLU A 820 -45.81 -14.01 5.00
N ALA A 821 -46.79 -13.42 5.72
CA ALA A 821 -47.22 -13.53 7.12
C ALA A 821 -46.65 -12.53 8.14
#